data_AF-A0A196QL24-F1
#
_entry.id   AF-A0A196QL24-F1
#
_cell.length_a   1.000
_cell.length_b   1.000
_cell.length_c   1.000
_cell.angle_alpha   90.00
_cell.angle_beta   90.00
_cell.angle_gamma   90.00
#
_symmetry.space_group_name_H-M   'P 1'
#
loop_
_entity.id
_entity.type
_entity.pdbx_description
1 polymer ?
#
loop_
_entity_poly.entity_id
_entity_poly.type
_entity_poly.pdbx_seq_one_letter_code
_entity_poly.pdbx_strand_id
1 'polypeptide(L)'
;MSWMKWLPWRYLVKRMAHRHGFLDPIALLGKLHSFAQPSEVGEPIELLRAGVVFHARGLINSRVIQHNLDWVWPYWVERQFDPQDVSFIPRAFSITHINLSNRNWTAIGQPDVDELPVVDPRGLLTPFHDGWSLDAWLLADDGRCLLPSRSKTASQRQEFSDGPCVVTESELDGLALTSRSRVVVENGRPVCEMVVTARAETSGSLVLALRPANPEGISFINKVRLSEQRDAWTVDGKQAVFFSRPAERHHVSDYRQGDVRIHLQDTEDQSEGQCDVGMVTAAALFTLKAGEDSELTVRVPLSDDSAPTIRSDAWGRSLEGHTRLECPDETWQFLYDAALHSLVLHSPEDVYPGPYTYKRFWFRDAAFIIHALLCAGLPERAERALSQFPARQLKNGYFRSQEGEWDANGEVLWILRRFHELTGRPLHREWQEPVRKGAHWIENKRLGEAIDEPHAGLLPAGFSAEHLGPNDYYYWDDFWGIAGLKAGEALLGPFDRQTSEHFGAGAREFSQAVDRSLATCEERLKRPGMPASPYRRLDAGAIGSLAIGYPTQLCEPDDPRLLDCVEFLLDKCFVKGAFYQDMIHSGLNAYLTLHVAQVLLRADDPRFLDLVDAVARLASPTGQWPEAIHPATGGGCMGDGHHVWASAEWVLMVRNCFVREEGDRLILCSGIPPRWLEQDKPIRFGPAPTSFGSISITITPRPGEVHEVTWEGNWHKAEPDIEIRLPETDG
;
A
#
# COMPACT_ATOMS: atom_id res chain seq x y z
N MET A 1 10.59 -23.05 -29.96
CA MET A 1 10.07 -22.74 -31.32
C MET A 1 11.23 -22.46 -32.27
N SER A 2 11.55 -23.36 -33.22
CA SER A 2 12.78 -23.30 -34.04
C SER A 2 12.57 -23.10 -35.56
N TRP A 3 11.36 -22.73 -36.01
CA TRP A 3 11.08 -22.53 -37.45
C TRP A 3 11.17 -21.08 -37.94
N MET A 4 11.29 -20.07 -37.05
CA MET A 4 11.39 -18.66 -37.44
C MET A 4 12.80 -18.16 -37.81
N LYS A 5 13.82 -19.03 -37.80
CA LYS A 5 15.21 -18.67 -38.15
C LYS A 5 15.52 -18.64 -39.66
N TRP A 6 14.61 -19.15 -40.50
CA TRP A 6 14.86 -19.35 -41.95
C TRP A 6 14.11 -18.40 -42.90
N LEU A 7 13.24 -17.52 -42.40
CA LEU A 7 12.57 -16.49 -43.21
C LEU A 7 13.21 -15.11 -43.02
N PRO A 8 13.37 -14.28 -44.07
CA PRO A 8 13.97 -12.94 -43.98
C PRO A 8 12.98 -11.91 -43.38
N TRP A 9 12.15 -12.34 -42.43
CA TRP A 9 11.12 -11.49 -41.81
C TRP A 9 11.74 -10.28 -41.11
N ARG A 10 12.93 -10.45 -40.49
CA ARG A 10 13.69 -9.36 -39.88
C ARG A 10 14.05 -8.27 -40.89
N TYR A 11 14.43 -8.66 -42.11
CA TYR A 11 14.73 -7.74 -43.20
C TYR A 11 13.48 -7.04 -43.73
N LEU A 12 12.35 -7.75 -43.82
CA LEU A 12 11.06 -7.19 -44.25
C LEU A 12 10.51 -6.17 -43.24
N VAL A 13 10.56 -6.49 -41.94
CA VAL A 13 10.13 -5.57 -40.87
C VAL A 13 10.99 -4.31 -40.84
N LYS A 14 12.32 -4.45 -40.92
CA LYS A 14 13.26 -3.32 -41.01
C LYS A 14 12.97 -2.43 -42.23
N ARG A 15 12.76 -3.04 -43.40
CA ARG A 15 12.49 -2.31 -44.65
C ARG A 15 11.12 -1.62 -44.63
N MET A 16 10.12 -2.24 -44.00
CA MET A 16 8.79 -1.65 -43.81
C MET A 16 8.83 -0.47 -42.84
N ALA A 17 9.50 -0.61 -41.70
CA ALA A 17 9.68 0.46 -40.72
C ALA A 17 10.38 1.68 -41.34
N HIS A 18 11.52 1.46 -42.00
CA HIS A 18 12.24 2.55 -42.70
C HIS A 18 11.41 3.19 -43.82
N ARG A 19 10.60 2.41 -44.55
CA ARG A 19 9.72 2.94 -45.62
C ARG A 19 8.62 3.86 -45.09
N HIS A 20 8.20 3.66 -43.85
CA HIS A 20 7.20 4.50 -43.17
C HIS A 20 7.82 5.52 -42.20
N GLY A 21 9.15 5.71 -42.23
CA GLY A 21 9.85 6.71 -41.42
C GLY A 21 10.08 6.32 -39.95
N PHE A 22 9.86 5.05 -39.58
CA PHE A 22 10.11 4.53 -38.24
C PHE A 22 11.55 3.98 -38.11
N LEU A 23 12.12 4.09 -36.90
CA LEU A 23 13.38 3.44 -36.54
C LEU A 23 13.28 1.92 -36.73
N ASP A 24 14.40 1.26 -37.08
CA ASP A 24 14.47 -0.20 -37.19
C ASP A 24 14.05 -0.84 -35.84
N PRO A 25 12.85 -1.44 -35.74
CA PRO A 25 12.29 -1.86 -34.47
C PRO A 25 13.08 -3.04 -33.88
N ILE A 26 13.80 -3.81 -34.70
CA ILE A 26 14.61 -4.94 -34.24
C ILE A 26 15.93 -4.43 -33.65
N ALA A 27 16.56 -3.45 -34.30
CA ALA A 27 17.74 -2.79 -33.73
C ALA A 27 17.38 -1.97 -32.48
N LEU A 28 16.19 -1.36 -32.46
CA LEU A 28 15.67 -0.66 -31.29
C LEU A 28 15.39 -1.64 -30.14
N LEU A 29 14.69 -2.75 -30.38
CA LEU A 29 14.46 -3.79 -29.37
C LEU A 29 15.76 -4.41 -28.87
N GLY A 30 16.72 -4.69 -29.77
CA GLY A 30 18.04 -5.19 -29.38
C GLY A 30 18.84 -4.21 -28.52
N LYS A 31 18.74 -2.90 -28.81
CA LYS A 31 19.32 -1.86 -27.96
C LYS A 31 18.55 -1.67 -26.64
N LEU A 32 17.23 -1.78 -26.66
CA LEU A 32 16.40 -1.71 -25.46
C LEU A 32 16.76 -2.83 -24.48
N HIS A 33 16.91 -4.06 -24.98
CA HIS A 33 17.36 -5.19 -24.17
C HIS A 33 18.80 -5.05 -23.66
N SER A 34 19.65 -4.24 -24.30
CA SER A 34 21.03 -4.00 -23.83
C SER A 34 21.14 -3.03 -22.65
N PHE A 35 20.03 -2.41 -22.23
CA PHE A 35 19.98 -1.59 -21.01
C PHE A 35 19.69 -2.41 -19.74
N ALA A 36 19.52 -3.73 -19.87
CA ALA A 36 19.34 -4.66 -18.75
C ALA A 36 20.35 -5.82 -18.87
N GLN A 37 20.63 -6.51 -17.76
CA GLN A 37 21.41 -7.73 -17.84
C GLN A 37 20.63 -8.83 -18.58
N PRO A 38 21.33 -9.73 -19.31
CA PRO A 38 20.68 -10.89 -19.91
C PRO A 38 20.02 -11.74 -18.83
N SER A 39 18.69 -11.81 -18.87
CA SER A 39 17.90 -12.64 -17.96
C SER A 39 17.14 -13.71 -18.73
N GLU A 40 16.86 -14.82 -18.05
CA GLU A 40 15.96 -15.87 -18.55
C GLU A 40 14.49 -15.43 -18.58
N VAL A 41 14.14 -14.33 -17.89
CA VAL A 41 12.81 -13.72 -17.87
C VAL A 41 12.91 -12.28 -18.41
N GLY A 42 11.89 -11.85 -19.15
CA GLY A 42 11.75 -10.44 -19.55
C GLY A 42 11.04 -9.61 -18.46
N GLU A 43 10.47 -8.47 -18.84
CA GLU A 43 9.52 -7.78 -17.95
C GLU A 43 8.30 -8.69 -17.65
N PRO A 44 7.84 -8.80 -16.39
CA PRO A 44 6.74 -9.69 -16.03
C PRO A 44 5.46 -9.42 -16.84
N ILE A 45 4.84 -10.47 -17.38
CA ILE A 45 3.63 -10.36 -18.22
C ILE A 45 2.47 -9.74 -17.40
N GLU A 46 2.42 -10.02 -16.11
CA GLU A 46 1.46 -9.49 -15.15
C GLU A 46 1.55 -7.95 -15.07
N LEU A 47 2.77 -7.40 -15.03
CA LEU A 47 3.00 -5.96 -15.00
C LEU A 47 2.70 -5.31 -16.35
N LEU A 48 3.08 -5.95 -17.46
CA LEU A 48 2.73 -5.48 -18.80
C LEU A 48 1.21 -5.41 -19.00
N ARG A 49 0.46 -6.42 -18.54
CA ARG A 49 -1.00 -6.41 -18.59
C ARG A 49 -1.60 -5.27 -17.76
N ALA A 50 -1.11 -5.07 -16.54
CA ALA A 50 -1.56 -3.98 -15.68
C ALA A 50 -1.28 -2.61 -16.33
N GLY A 51 -0.07 -2.39 -16.86
CA GLY A 51 0.30 -1.18 -17.58
C GLY A 51 -0.56 -0.91 -18.82
N VAL A 52 -0.88 -1.95 -19.59
CA VAL A 52 -1.77 -1.83 -20.76
C VAL A 52 -3.17 -1.40 -20.35
N VAL A 53 -3.78 -2.01 -19.33
CA VAL A 53 -5.11 -1.64 -18.84
C VAL A 53 -5.13 -0.19 -18.36
N PHE A 54 -4.11 0.20 -17.60
CA PHE A 54 -3.97 1.55 -17.08
C PHE A 54 -3.84 2.60 -18.20
N HIS A 55 -3.00 2.35 -19.20
CA HIS A 55 -2.89 3.25 -20.37
C HIS A 55 -4.12 3.21 -21.27
N ALA A 56 -4.86 2.09 -21.35
CA ALA A 56 -6.15 2.05 -22.06
C ALA A 56 -7.17 3.00 -21.40
N ARG A 57 -7.28 2.96 -20.06
CA ARG A 57 -8.04 3.98 -19.31
C ARG A 57 -7.50 5.37 -19.57
N GLY A 58 -6.18 5.54 -19.58
CA GLY A 58 -5.55 6.81 -19.88
C GLY A 58 -5.93 7.40 -21.25
N LEU A 59 -6.15 6.55 -22.26
CA LEU A 59 -6.65 6.94 -23.59
C LEU A 59 -8.14 7.36 -23.53
N ILE A 60 -8.95 6.68 -22.73
CA ILE A 60 -10.36 7.05 -22.51
C ILE A 60 -10.42 8.40 -21.80
N ASN A 61 -9.67 8.56 -20.71
CA ASN A 61 -9.56 9.80 -19.95
C ASN A 61 -9.15 10.98 -20.85
N SER A 62 -8.18 10.79 -21.75
CA SER A 62 -7.76 11.86 -22.66
C SER A 62 -8.85 12.23 -23.66
N ARG A 63 -9.70 11.29 -24.09
CA ARG A 63 -10.83 11.56 -24.99
C ARG A 63 -12.04 12.19 -24.29
N VAL A 64 -12.27 11.89 -23.02
CA VAL A 64 -13.46 12.32 -22.30
C VAL A 64 -13.20 13.61 -21.53
N ILE A 65 -12.21 13.63 -20.64
CA ILE A 65 -12.05 14.68 -19.63
C ILE A 65 -11.71 16.02 -20.28
N GLN A 66 -10.71 16.06 -21.17
CA GLN A 66 -10.18 17.32 -21.69
C GLN A 66 -11.18 18.13 -22.52
N HIS A 67 -12.22 17.48 -23.06
CA HIS A 67 -13.25 18.11 -23.88
C HIS A 67 -14.50 18.49 -23.07
N ASN A 68 -14.55 18.11 -21.80
CA ASN A 68 -15.71 18.23 -20.93
C ASN A 68 -15.30 18.80 -19.55
N LEU A 69 -14.41 19.81 -19.52
CA LEU A 69 -13.87 20.38 -18.28
C LEU A 69 -14.90 21.18 -17.47
N ASP A 70 -16.06 21.44 -18.05
CA ASP A 70 -17.23 22.05 -17.39
C ASP A 70 -17.98 21.07 -16.47
N TRP A 71 -17.80 19.76 -16.66
CA TRP A 71 -18.38 18.71 -15.82
C TRP A 71 -17.77 18.71 -14.41
N VAL A 72 -18.49 18.16 -13.43
CA VAL A 72 -17.97 18.01 -12.06
C VAL A 72 -17.08 16.78 -11.98
N TRP A 73 -15.77 16.94 -11.91
CA TRP A 73 -14.87 15.79 -11.91
C TRP A 73 -14.39 15.40 -10.51
N PRO A 74 -13.87 14.16 -10.32
CA PRO A 74 -13.14 13.79 -9.10
C PRO A 74 -12.02 14.78 -8.78
N TYR A 75 -11.64 14.87 -7.50
CA TYR A 75 -10.69 15.88 -7.02
C TYR A 75 -9.39 15.92 -7.84
N TRP A 76 -8.81 14.77 -8.16
CA TRP A 76 -7.55 14.70 -8.92
C TRP A 76 -7.63 15.35 -10.30
N VAL A 77 -8.78 15.26 -10.97
CA VAL A 77 -8.99 15.88 -12.29
C VAL A 77 -9.10 17.39 -12.14
N GLU A 78 -9.91 17.86 -11.18
CA GLU A 78 -10.10 19.28 -10.90
C GLU A 78 -8.75 19.95 -10.55
N ARG A 79 -7.82 19.22 -9.92
CA ARG A 79 -6.46 19.69 -9.65
C ARG A 79 -5.55 19.64 -10.88
N GLN A 80 -5.43 18.48 -11.55
CA GLN A 80 -4.46 18.30 -12.64
C GLN A 80 -4.77 19.12 -13.91
N PHE A 81 -6.02 19.53 -14.09
CA PHE A 81 -6.46 20.29 -15.25
C PHE A 81 -6.60 21.80 -14.98
N ASP A 82 -6.41 22.25 -13.73
CA ASP A 82 -6.40 23.68 -13.35
C ASP A 82 -4.99 24.27 -13.54
N PRO A 83 -4.79 25.24 -14.46
CA PRO A 83 -3.48 25.84 -14.70
C PRO A 83 -2.92 26.66 -13.53
N GLN A 84 -3.71 26.93 -12.48
CA GLN A 84 -3.26 27.64 -11.28
C GLN A 84 -2.86 26.70 -10.15
N ASP A 85 -3.14 25.41 -10.27
CA ASP A 85 -2.87 24.43 -9.23
C ASP A 85 -1.44 23.86 -9.35
N VAL A 86 -0.82 23.54 -8.21
CA VAL A 86 0.50 22.93 -8.17
C VAL A 86 0.52 21.52 -8.80
N SER A 87 -0.63 20.86 -8.84
CA SER A 87 -0.84 19.57 -9.52
C SER A 87 -1.00 19.66 -11.03
N PHE A 88 -1.01 20.87 -11.63
CA PHE A 88 -1.26 21.03 -13.06
C PHE A 88 -0.30 20.21 -13.93
N ILE A 89 -0.86 19.45 -14.89
CA ILE A 89 -0.06 18.67 -15.85
C ILE A 89 -0.29 19.17 -17.28
N PRO A 90 0.76 19.68 -17.96
CA PRO A 90 0.61 20.16 -19.32
C PRO A 90 0.34 19.01 -20.30
N ARG A 91 -0.65 19.21 -21.18
CA ARG A 91 -1.09 18.25 -22.19
C ARG A 91 -0.23 18.32 -23.45
N ALA A 92 1.05 17.93 -23.33
CA ALA A 92 2.02 17.91 -24.43
C ALA A 92 1.75 16.73 -25.40
N PHE A 93 2.79 16.11 -25.97
CA PHE A 93 2.67 14.91 -26.82
C PHE A 93 2.26 13.64 -26.04
N SER A 94 1.70 13.77 -24.84
CA SER A 94 1.16 12.63 -24.08
C SER A 94 -0.13 12.15 -24.72
N ILE A 95 -0.20 10.86 -25.03
CA ILE A 95 -1.39 10.24 -25.59
C ILE A 95 -2.41 9.82 -24.51
N THR A 96 -1.95 9.64 -23.27
CA THR A 96 -2.75 9.15 -22.14
C THR A 96 -2.80 10.16 -21.00
N HIS A 97 -3.97 10.32 -20.37
CA HIS A 97 -4.14 11.09 -19.13
C HIS A 97 -4.49 10.16 -17.98
N ILE A 98 -3.63 10.12 -16.97
CA ILE A 98 -3.75 9.25 -15.80
C ILE A 98 -3.65 10.11 -14.54
N ASN A 99 -4.14 9.58 -13.41
CA ASN A 99 -4.00 10.24 -12.13
C ASN A 99 -2.53 10.11 -11.66
N LEU A 100 -1.82 11.23 -11.64
CA LEU A 100 -0.40 11.37 -11.30
C LEU A 100 -0.18 12.21 -10.02
N SER A 101 -1.26 12.68 -9.38
CA SER A 101 -1.21 13.48 -8.17
C SER A 101 -2.52 13.42 -7.40
N ASN A 102 -2.46 13.54 -6.06
CA ASN A 102 -3.64 13.42 -5.18
C ASN A 102 -4.29 12.02 -5.20
N ARG A 103 -3.50 10.97 -5.44
CA ARG A 103 -3.89 9.57 -5.22
C ARG A 103 -3.94 9.32 -3.71
N ASN A 104 -4.94 9.86 -3.02
CA ASN A 104 -5.07 9.79 -1.55
C ASN A 104 -6.44 9.26 -1.14
N TRP A 105 -6.89 8.17 -1.77
CA TRP A 105 -8.14 7.52 -1.36
C TRP A 105 -7.93 6.66 -0.12
N THR A 106 -8.98 6.54 0.70
CA THR A 106 -9.00 5.71 1.90
C THR A 106 -10.02 4.59 1.75
N ALA A 107 -9.63 3.38 2.13
CA ALA A 107 -10.53 2.22 2.10
C ALA A 107 -11.40 2.20 3.36
N ILE A 108 -12.65 1.78 3.19
CA ILE A 108 -13.59 1.47 4.28
C ILE A 108 -14.11 0.04 4.09
N GLY A 109 -14.52 -0.62 5.17
CA GLY A 109 -15.00 -1.99 5.06
C GLY A 109 -15.25 -2.68 6.39
N GLN A 110 -15.47 -3.99 6.29
CA GLN A 110 -15.65 -4.89 7.43
C GLN A 110 -14.57 -5.99 7.37
N PRO A 111 -14.10 -6.52 8.51
CA PRO A 111 -13.13 -7.59 8.52
C PRO A 111 -13.67 -8.81 7.79
N ASP A 112 -12.79 -9.50 7.07
CA ASP A 112 -13.09 -10.73 6.33
C ASP A 112 -14.16 -10.55 5.22
N VAL A 113 -14.27 -9.33 4.68
CA VAL A 113 -15.07 -8.98 3.51
C VAL A 113 -14.15 -8.51 2.39
N ASP A 114 -14.31 -9.07 1.20
CA ASP A 114 -13.43 -8.77 0.06
C ASP A 114 -13.72 -7.39 -0.55
N GLU A 115 -14.96 -6.89 -0.49
CA GLU A 115 -15.30 -5.57 -1.02
C GLU A 115 -14.68 -4.45 -0.18
N LEU A 116 -13.89 -3.60 -0.86
CA LEU A 116 -13.17 -2.46 -0.27
C LEU A 116 -13.60 -1.16 -0.97
N PRO A 117 -14.77 -0.58 -0.63
CA PRO A 117 -15.12 0.76 -1.07
C PRO A 117 -14.01 1.76 -0.73
N VAL A 118 -13.84 2.77 -1.59
CA VAL A 118 -12.85 3.83 -1.38
C VAL A 118 -13.48 5.21 -1.38
N VAL A 119 -12.92 6.10 -0.57
CA VAL A 119 -13.33 7.50 -0.43
C VAL A 119 -12.16 8.40 -0.81
N ASP A 120 -12.36 9.30 -1.77
CA ASP A 120 -11.32 10.25 -2.20
C ASP A 120 -11.14 11.41 -1.19
N PRO A 121 -10.13 12.30 -1.37
CA PRO A 121 -9.84 13.41 -0.46
C PRO A 121 -10.95 14.47 -0.30
N ARG A 122 -12.00 14.38 -1.11
CA ARG A 122 -13.15 15.29 -1.12
C ARG A 122 -14.48 14.56 -0.90
N GLY A 123 -14.43 13.30 -0.48
CA GLY A 123 -15.60 12.54 -0.07
C GLY A 123 -16.32 11.82 -1.21
N LEU A 124 -15.74 11.78 -2.43
CA LEU A 124 -16.26 10.97 -3.53
C LEU A 124 -16.18 9.50 -3.13
N LEU A 125 -17.33 8.82 -3.06
CA LEU A 125 -17.43 7.44 -2.62
C LEU A 125 -17.51 6.51 -3.84
N THR A 126 -16.57 5.57 -3.98
CA THR A 126 -16.59 4.52 -4.99
C THR A 126 -16.90 3.17 -4.30
N PRO A 127 -18.15 2.66 -4.37
CA PRO A 127 -18.55 1.46 -3.62
C PRO A 127 -17.91 0.16 -4.11
N PHE A 128 -17.64 0.08 -5.42
CA PHE A 128 -17.20 -1.15 -6.07
C PHE A 128 -15.82 -0.96 -6.71
N HIS A 129 -15.00 -2.02 -6.67
CA HIS A 129 -13.70 -2.02 -7.34
C HIS A 129 -13.86 -1.71 -8.83
N ASP A 130 -13.11 -0.72 -9.31
CA ASP A 130 -13.16 -0.22 -10.68
C ASP A 130 -14.51 0.36 -11.15
N GLY A 131 -15.41 0.63 -10.20
CA GLY A 131 -16.78 1.06 -10.45
C GLY A 131 -16.97 2.57 -10.61
N TRP A 132 -18.23 2.97 -10.74
CA TRP A 132 -18.68 4.35 -10.68
C TRP A 132 -18.69 4.87 -9.23
N SER A 133 -18.89 6.18 -9.07
CA SER A 133 -18.88 6.83 -7.75
C SER A 133 -20.17 7.60 -7.45
N LEU A 134 -20.40 7.84 -6.16
CA LEU A 134 -21.39 8.76 -5.63
C LEU A 134 -20.70 10.03 -5.15
N ASP A 135 -21.30 11.17 -5.47
CA ASP A 135 -20.89 12.47 -4.97
C ASP A 135 -22.09 13.17 -4.32
N ALA A 136 -21.83 14.07 -3.39
CA ALA A 136 -22.86 14.89 -2.77
C ALA A 136 -22.44 16.35 -2.75
N TRP A 137 -23.37 17.25 -3.07
CA TRP A 137 -23.10 18.69 -3.10
C TRP A 137 -24.34 19.52 -2.78
N LEU A 138 -24.14 20.82 -2.57
CA LEU A 138 -25.22 21.77 -2.28
C LEU A 138 -25.45 22.71 -3.45
N LEU A 139 -26.72 22.98 -3.75
CA LEU A 139 -27.16 24.01 -4.69
C LEU A 139 -28.16 24.92 -3.99
N ALA A 140 -27.76 26.16 -3.70
CA ALA A 140 -28.65 27.16 -3.12
C ALA A 140 -29.54 27.81 -4.20
N ASP A 141 -30.71 28.31 -3.79
CA ASP A 141 -31.67 28.97 -4.68
C ASP A 141 -31.11 30.28 -5.29
N ASP A 142 -30.14 30.90 -4.63
CA ASP A 142 -29.41 32.08 -5.15
C ASP A 142 -28.28 31.74 -6.13
N GLY A 143 -28.10 30.46 -6.46
CA GLY A 143 -27.15 29.97 -7.45
C GLY A 143 -25.76 29.62 -6.90
N ARG A 144 -25.49 29.86 -5.61
CA ARG A 144 -24.27 29.33 -4.98
C ARG A 144 -24.28 27.80 -5.00
N CYS A 145 -23.13 27.20 -5.25
CA CYS A 145 -23.01 25.75 -5.35
C CYS A 145 -21.70 25.28 -4.72
N LEU A 146 -21.80 24.51 -3.64
CA LEU A 146 -20.66 23.90 -2.97
C LEU A 146 -20.38 22.55 -3.60
N LEU A 147 -19.36 22.48 -4.47
CA LEU A 147 -18.86 21.24 -5.06
C LEU A 147 -17.59 20.80 -4.32
N PRO A 148 -17.57 19.68 -3.59
CA PRO A 148 -16.42 19.28 -2.78
C PRO A 148 -15.11 19.17 -3.58
N SER A 149 -15.15 18.60 -4.78
CA SER A 149 -13.97 18.43 -5.65
C SER A 149 -13.33 19.75 -6.11
N ARG A 150 -14.12 20.83 -6.15
CA ARG A 150 -13.65 22.19 -6.51
C ARG A 150 -13.33 23.04 -5.29
N SER A 151 -13.65 22.57 -4.08
CA SER A 151 -13.33 23.30 -2.85
C SER A 151 -11.82 23.38 -2.64
N LYS A 152 -11.36 24.59 -2.32
CA LYS A 152 -9.95 24.85 -1.98
C LYS A 152 -9.58 24.25 -0.62
N THR A 153 -10.56 24.18 0.30
CA THR A 153 -10.38 23.69 1.67
C THR A 153 -11.44 22.65 1.99
N ALA A 154 -11.00 21.53 2.55
CA ALA A 154 -11.87 20.53 3.17
C ALA A 154 -11.08 19.87 4.30
N SER A 155 -11.75 19.49 5.39
CA SER A 155 -11.19 18.60 6.41
C SER A 155 -11.65 17.17 6.12
N GLN A 156 -10.73 16.23 6.31
CA GLN A 156 -11.05 14.81 6.27
C GLN A 156 -10.38 14.14 7.46
N ARG A 157 -11.03 13.14 8.04
CA ARG A 157 -10.48 12.32 9.13
C ARG A 157 -11.05 10.92 9.08
N GLN A 158 -10.42 10.00 9.79
CA GLN A 158 -10.93 8.65 9.99
C GLN A 158 -11.33 8.46 11.46
N GLU A 159 -12.49 7.84 11.68
CA GLU A 159 -13.02 7.48 13.00
C GLU A 159 -13.15 5.94 13.07
N PHE A 160 -13.02 5.35 14.26
CA PHE A 160 -12.91 3.89 14.44
C PHE A 160 -13.96 3.25 15.39
N SER A 161 -14.91 4.03 15.92
CA SER A 161 -15.79 3.56 17.01
C SER A 161 -16.57 2.28 16.69
N ASP A 162 -17.03 2.12 15.45
CA ASP A 162 -17.77 0.95 14.95
C ASP A 162 -17.12 0.39 13.67
N GLY A 163 -15.80 0.54 13.57
CA GLY A 163 -15.03 0.32 12.35
C GLY A 163 -14.65 1.62 11.63
N PRO A 164 -13.85 1.53 10.55
CA PRO A 164 -13.31 2.69 9.85
C PRO A 164 -14.42 3.46 9.14
N CYS A 165 -14.62 4.70 9.57
CA CYS A 165 -15.50 5.67 8.95
C CYS A 165 -14.69 6.88 8.48
N VAL A 166 -14.81 7.24 7.21
CA VAL A 166 -14.20 8.46 6.68
C VAL A 166 -15.21 9.59 6.77
N VAL A 167 -14.84 10.66 7.47
CA VAL A 167 -15.64 11.88 7.58
C VAL A 167 -14.98 12.97 6.75
N THR A 168 -15.72 13.56 5.81
CA THR A 168 -15.26 14.69 4.98
C THR A 168 -16.19 15.88 5.16
N GLU A 169 -15.61 17.05 5.43
CA GLU A 169 -16.34 18.29 5.65
C GLU A 169 -15.88 19.35 4.64
N SER A 170 -16.83 20.04 4.03
CA SER A 170 -16.57 21.10 3.06
C SER A 170 -17.51 22.27 3.32
N GLU A 171 -17.00 23.48 3.15
CA GLU A 171 -17.75 24.71 3.36
C GLU A 171 -17.48 25.72 2.23
N LEU A 172 -18.50 26.48 1.87
CA LEU A 172 -18.40 27.60 0.92
C LEU A 172 -19.50 28.61 1.21
N ASP A 173 -19.13 29.84 1.58
CA ASP A 173 -20.03 30.99 1.66
C ASP A 173 -21.39 30.66 2.34
N GLY A 174 -21.39 30.10 3.55
CA GLY A 174 -22.61 29.75 4.29
C GLY A 174 -23.31 28.45 3.87
N LEU A 175 -22.68 27.66 2.98
CA LEU A 175 -23.04 26.28 2.66
C LEU A 175 -22.06 25.35 3.40
N ALA A 176 -22.56 24.36 4.12
CA ALA A 176 -21.77 23.38 4.84
C ALA A 176 -22.27 21.96 4.55
N LEU A 177 -21.34 21.08 4.18
CA LEU A 177 -21.61 19.69 3.84
C LEU A 177 -20.66 18.78 4.62
N THR A 178 -21.22 17.78 5.30
CA THR A 178 -20.46 16.71 5.94
C THR A 178 -20.91 15.37 5.36
N SER A 179 -19.98 14.59 4.81
CA SER A 179 -20.21 13.20 4.44
C SER A 179 -19.52 12.26 5.43
N ARG A 180 -20.22 11.21 5.86
CA ARG A 180 -19.70 10.11 6.67
C ARG A 180 -19.89 8.82 5.90
N SER A 181 -18.79 8.21 5.47
CA SER A 181 -18.79 6.99 4.66
C SER A 181 -18.21 5.83 5.46
N ARG A 182 -18.92 4.71 5.54
CA ARG A 182 -18.50 3.49 6.23
C ARG A 182 -19.17 2.26 5.60
N VAL A 183 -18.74 1.07 5.99
CA VAL A 183 -19.49 -0.17 5.69
C VAL A 183 -20.15 -0.66 6.97
N VAL A 184 -21.47 -0.79 6.94
CA VAL A 184 -22.27 -1.34 8.05
C VAL A 184 -22.73 -2.76 7.73
N VAL A 185 -23.17 -3.49 8.76
CA VAL A 185 -23.75 -4.83 8.59
C VAL A 185 -25.25 -4.77 8.79
N GLU A 186 -26.02 -4.97 7.72
CA GLU A 186 -27.49 -4.99 7.73
C GLU A 186 -28.01 -6.38 7.38
N ASN A 187 -28.81 -6.97 8.26
CA ASN A 187 -29.32 -8.34 8.08
C ASN A 187 -28.21 -9.36 7.77
N GLY A 188 -27.02 -9.16 8.36
CA GLY A 188 -25.85 -9.99 8.13
C GLY A 188 -25.13 -9.74 6.81
N ARG A 189 -25.39 -8.63 6.10
CA ARG A 189 -24.74 -8.31 4.82
C ARG A 189 -23.98 -6.99 4.89
N PRO A 190 -22.86 -6.85 4.17
CA PRO A 190 -22.11 -5.61 4.13
C PRO A 190 -22.83 -4.60 3.22
N VAL A 191 -23.09 -3.42 3.77
CA VAL A 191 -23.73 -2.31 3.07
C VAL A 191 -22.82 -1.09 3.19
N CYS A 192 -22.40 -0.55 2.05
CA CYS A 192 -21.70 0.72 2.01
C CYS A 192 -22.71 1.83 2.29
N GLU A 193 -22.51 2.54 3.40
CA GLU A 193 -23.38 3.60 3.89
C GLU A 193 -22.67 4.95 3.78
N MET A 194 -23.35 5.93 3.19
CA MET A 194 -22.96 7.33 3.17
C MET A 194 -24.04 8.16 3.84
N VAL A 195 -23.74 8.76 4.99
CA VAL A 195 -24.61 9.74 5.65
C VAL A 195 -24.13 11.13 5.30
N VAL A 196 -25.01 11.93 4.70
CA VAL A 196 -24.72 13.29 4.28
C VAL A 196 -25.55 14.25 5.12
N THR A 197 -24.88 15.12 5.86
CA THR A 197 -25.48 16.23 6.61
C THR A 197 -25.20 17.53 5.87
N ALA A 198 -26.25 18.29 5.60
CA ALA A 198 -26.21 19.51 4.83
C ALA A 198 -26.85 20.66 5.62
N ARG A 199 -26.20 21.82 5.59
CA ARG A 199 -26.74 23.07 6.13
C ARG A 199 -26.47 24.21 5.16
N ALA A 200 -27.43 25.11 4.99
CA ALA A 200 -27.29 26.28 4.14
C ALA A 200 -28.00 27.48 4.75
N GLU A 201 -27.44 28.69 4.63
CA GLU A 201 -28.10 29.93 5.06
C GLU A 201 -29.28 30.34 4.17
N THR A 202 -29.30 29.88 2.92
CA THR A 202 -30.41 30.04 1.97
C THR A 202 -31.03 28.66 1.70
N SER A 203 -32.33 28.63 1.39
CA SER A 203 -32.97 27.42 0.88
C SER A 203 -32.32 26.94 -0.42
N GLY A 204 -32.53 25.67 -0.75
CA GLY A 204 -31.92 25.06 -1.93
C GLY A 204 -32.15 23.56 -2.00
N SER A 205 -31.16 22.84 -2.51
CA SER A 205 -31.18 21.40 -2.64
C SER A 205 -29.86 20.77 -2.22
N LEU A 206 -29.96 19.69 -1.45
CA LEU A 206 -28.90 18.70 -1.32
C LEU A 206 -29.00 17.80 -2.54
N VAL A 207 -27.91 17.67 -3.28
CA VAL A 207 -27.83 16.87 -4.49
C VAL A 207 -26.99 15.66 -4.21
N LEU A 208 -27.55 14.46 -4.40
CA LEU A 208 -26.80 13.22 -4.54
C LEU A 208 -26.59 12.98 -6.03
N ALA A 209 -25.36 12.74 -6.46
CA ALA A 209 -25.01 12.56 -7.87
C ALA A 209 -24.33 11.23 -8.14
N LEU A 210 -24.73 10.57 -9.24
CA LEU A 210 -24.09 9.38 -9.78
C LEU A 210 -23.07 9.78 -10.84
N ARG A 211 -21.81 9.37 -10.66
CA ARG A 211 -20.67 9.82 -11.46
C ARG A 211 -20.04 8.65 -12.25
N PRO A 212 -19.89 8.73 -13.58
CA PRO A 212 -19.21 7.73 -14.41
C PRO A 212 -17.68 7.85 -14.32
N ALA A 213 -17.16 8.05 -13.10
CA ALA A 213 -15.76 8.24 -12.82
C ALA A 213 -15.43 7.78 -11.40
N ASN A 214 -14.15 7.54 -11.15
CA ASN A 214 -13.57 7.11 -9.88
C ASN A 214 -12.16 7.73 -9.70
N PRO A 215 -11.45 7.43 -8.60
CA PRO A 215 -10.12 7.99 -8.34
C PRO A 215 -9.05 7.71 -9.41
N GLU A 216 -9.30 6.81 -10.36
CA GLU A 216 -8.38 6.48 -11.47
C GLU A 216 -8.84 7.00 -12.84
N GLY A 217 -10.09 7.47 -12.95
CA GLY A 217 -10.66 8.04 -14.17
C GLY A 217 -12.02 7.48 -14.52
N ILE A 218 -12.29 7.35 -15.82
CA ILE A 218 -13.62 7.00 -16.31
C ILE A 218 -14.02 5.57 -15.93
N SER A 219 -15.25 5.43 -15.44
CA SER A 219 -15.95 4.15 -15.24
C SER A 219 -17.36 4.26 -15.83
N PHE A 220 -17.63 3.47 -16.87
CA PHE A 220 -18.80 3.69 -17.70
C PHE A 220 -20.11 3.35 -16.98
N ILE A 221 -21.12 4.19 -17.20
CA ILE A 221 -22.51 3.99 -16.80
C ILE A 221 -23.37 4.12 -18.06
N ASN A 222 -24.01 3.03 -18.46
CA ASN A 222 -24.82 2.98 -19.67
C ASN A 222 -26.27 3.38 -19.38
N LYS A 223 -26.77 3.04 -18.20
CA LYS A 223 -28.16 3.24 -17.82
C LYS A 223 -28.33 3.47 -16.33
N VAL A 224 -29.24 4.38 -15.99
CA VAL A 224 -29.75 4.57 -14.62
C VAL A 224 -31.26 4.66 -14.65
N ARG A 225 -31.92 4.09 -13.64
CA ARG A 225 -33.36 4.20 -13.41
C ARG A 225 -33.65 4.56 -11.97
N LEU A 226 -34.55 5.51 -11.75
CA LEU A 226 -35.15 5.82 -10.46
C LEU A 226 -36.31 4.86 -10.19
N SER A 227 -36.44 4.39 -8.95
CA SER A 227 -37.58 3.57 -8.49
C SER A 227 -38.89 4.36 -8.55
N GLU A 228 -40.03 3.65 -8.59
CA GLU A 228 -41.35 4.29 -8.54
C GLU A 228 -41.57 5.08 -7.24
N GLN A 229 -41.00 4.58 -6.14
CA GLN A 229 -41.00 5.21 -4.82
C GLN A 229 -40.01 6.38 -4.74
N ARG A 230 -39.18 6.58 -5.78
CA ARG A 230 -38.15 7.64 -5.90
C ARG A 230 -37.08 7.60 -4.80
N ASP A 231 -36.92 6.47 -4.16
CA ASP A 231 -36.01 6.21 -3.04
C ASP A 231 -34.84 5.31 -3.42
N ALA A 232 -34.69 4.96 -4.70
CA ALA A 232 -33.57 4.14 -5.15
C ALA A 232 -33.18 4.36 -6.61
N TRP A 233 -31.90 4.19 -6.93
CA TRP A 233 -31.40 3.96 -8.27
C TRP A 233 -31.12 2.49 -8.54
N THR A 234 -31.36 2.07 -9.79
CA THR A 234 -30.76 0.88 -10.38
C THR A 234 -29.78 1.31 -11.47
N VAL A 235 -28.51 0.99 -11.29
CA VAL A 235 -27.40 1.33 -12.20
C VAL A 235 -27.05 0.10 -13.06
N ASP A 236 -27.04 0.28 -14.38
CA ASP A 236 -26.80 -0.76 -15.39
C ASP A 236 -27.62 -2.05 -15.22
N GLY A 237 -28.78 -1.94 -14.56
CA GLY A 237 -29.67 -3.08 -14.28
C GLY A 237 -29.13 -4.08 -13.26
N LYS A 238 -28.07 -3.73 -12.52
CA LYS A 238 -27.37 -4.64 -11.60
C LYS A 238 -27.30 -4.10 -10.19
N GLN A 239 -26.71 -2.92 -10.03
CA GLN A 239 -26.39 -2.37 -8.71
C GLN A 239 -27.49 -1.43 -8.25
N ALA A 240 -27.88 -1.55 -6.98
CA ALA A 240 -28.89 -0.70 -6.37
C ALA A 240 -28.24 0.33 -5.43
N VAL A 241 -28.79 1.55 -5.43
CA VAL A 241 -28.45 2.62 -4.50
C VAL A 241 -29.74 3.08 -3.84
N PHE A 242 -29.86 2.98 -2.52
CA PHE A 242 -31.05 3.35 -1.77
C PHE A 242 -30.86 4.66 -1.03
N PHE A 243 -31.92 5.45 -0.91
CA PHE A 243 -31.97 6.74 -0.21
C PHE A 243 -32.91 6.63 0.99
N SER A 244 -32.61 7.33 2.09
CA SER A 244 -33.47 7.30 3.29
C SER A 244 -34.83 7.98 3.11
N ARG A 245 -35.00 8.78 2.05
CA ARG A 245 -36.26 9.44 1.68
C ARG A 245 -36.39 9.57 0.16
N PRO A 246 -37.61 9.68 -0.38
CA PRO A 246 -37.84 9.90 -1.81
C PRO A 246 -37.20 11.21 -2.29
N ALA A 247 -36.60 11.19 -3.48
CA ALA A 247 -36.08 12.38 -4.14
C ALA A 247 -37.22 13.25 -4.69
N GLU A 248 -37.24 14.53 -4.34
CA GLU A 248 -38.27 15.47 -4.81
C GLU A 248 -38.11 15.81 -6.29
N ARG A 249 -36.87 15.90 -6.78
CA ARG A 249 -36.54 16.04 -8.21
C ARG A 249 -35.40 15.10 -8.58
N HIS A 250 -35.39 14.68 -9.83
CA HIS A 250 -34.40 13.77 -10.38
C HIS A 250 -34.09 14.14 -11.83
N HIS A 251 -32.80 14.34 -12.11
CA HIS A 251 -32.31 14.65 -13.44
C HIS A 251 -31.29 13.62 -13.89
N VAL A 252 -31.27 13.40 -15.20
CA VAL A 252 -30.28 12.54 -15.86
C VAL A 252 -29.72 13.28 -17.07
N SER A 253 -28.45 13.02 -17.39
CA SER A 253 -27.82 13.54 -18.60
C SER A 253 -26.93 12.47 -19.24
N ASP A 254 -26.61 12.71 -20.51
CA ASP A 254 -25.75 11.87 -21.34
C ASP A 254 -24.51 12.64 -21.83
N TYR A 255 -23.58 11.92 -22.47
CA TYR A 255 -22.34 12.51 -22.99
C TYR A 255 -22.54 13.72 -23.92
N ARG A 256 -23.61 13.74 -24.72
CA ARG A 256 -23.85 14.78 -25.73
C ARG A 256 -24.46 16.04 -25.13
N GLN A 257 -25.27 15.88 -24.09
CA GLN A 257 -25.96 16.99 -23.41
C GLN A 257 -25.09 17.65 -22.33
N GLY A 258 -24.06 16.93 -21.87
CA GLY A 258 -23.11 17.43 -20.87
C GLY A 258 -23.41 16.89 -19.48
N ASP A 259 -22.84 17.51 -18.45
CA ASP A 259 -23.03 17.05 -17.08
C ASP A 259 -24.46 17.32 -16.58
N VAL A 260 -25.01 16.40 -15.78
CA VAL A 260 -26.32 16.59 -15.12
C VAL A 260 -26.41 17.90 -14.33
N ARG A 261 -25.29 18.45 -13.83
CA ARG A 261 -25.23 19.74 -13.15
C ARG A 261 -25.86 20.88 -13.97
N ILE A 262 -25.73 20.86 -15.29
CA ILE A 262 -26.26 21.91 -16.18
C ILE A 262 -27.79 21.94 -16.16
N HIS A 263 -28.41 20.79 -15.89
CA HIS A 263 -29.84 20.55 -16.01
C HIS A 263 -30.62 20.64 -14.67
N LEU A 264 -29.95 20.91 -13.55
CA LEU A 264 -30.57 20.86 -12.20
C LEU A 264 -31.66 21.93 -11.97
N GLN A 265 -31.71 22.95 -12.82
CA GLN A 265 -32.73 24.00 -12.80
C GLN A 265 -33.83 23.77 -13.85
N ASP A 266 -33.70 22.76 -14.71
CA ASP A 266 -34.70 22.43 -15.70
C ASP A 266 -35.99 21.95 -15.02
N THR A 267 -37.14 22.27 -15.61
CA THR A 267 -38.45 21.91 -15.04
C THR A 267 -38.84 20.46 -15.32
N GLU A 268 -38.22 19.81 -16.30
CA GLU A 268 -38.54 18.43 -16.68
C GLU A 268 -37.78 17.43 -15.80
N ASP A 269 -38.54 16.64 -15.05
CA ASP A 269 -38.08 15.54 -14.21
C ASP A 269 -37.96 14.26 -15.07
N GLN A 270 -36.85 13.53 -14.96
CA GLN A 270 -36.64 12.29 -15.72
C GLN A 270 -36.56 11.09 -14.77
N SER A 271 -37.15 9.95 -15.11
CA SER A 271 -37.06 8.73 -14.28
C SER A 271 -35.99 7.74 -14.76
N GLU A 272 -35.49 7.89 -15.99
CA GLU A 272 -34.42 7.04 -16.52
C GLU A 272 -33.53 7.81 -17.50
N GLY A 273 -32.25 7.43 -17.55
CA GLY A 273 -31.26 7.94 -18.49
C GLY A 273 -30.49 6.80 -19.15
N GLN A 274 -30.14 6.96 -20.42
CA GLN A 274 -29.35 5.99 -21.18
C GLN A 274 -28.33 6.70 -22.07
N CYS A 275 -27.12 6.17 -22.15
CA CYS A 275 -26.06 6.72 -22.99
C CYS A 275 -25.29 5.59 -23.68
N ASP A 276 -25.28 5.58 -25.03
CA ASP A 276 -24.53 4.58 -25.81
C ASP A 276 -23.01 4.67 -25.63
N VAL A 277 -22.51 5.83 -25.20
CA VAL A 277 -21.08 6.06 -24.88
C VAL A 277 -20.74 5.53 -23.48
N GLY A 278 -21.74 5.32 -22.62
CA GLY A 278 -21.52 4.89 -21.23
C GLY A 278 -21.17 6.03 -20.28
N MET A 279 -21.64 7.26 -20.52
CA MET A 279 -21.33 8.43 -19.69
C MET A 279 -22.59 9.05 -19.07
N VAL A 280 -23.53 8.20 -18.63
CA VAL A 280 -24.71 8.70 -17.90
C VAL A 280 -24.26 9.38 -16.61
N THR A 281 -24.80 10.56 -16.35
CA THR A 281 -24.76 11.22 -15.03
C THR A 281 -26.19 11.36 -14.52
N ALA A 282 -26.40 11.22 -13.22
CA ALA A 282 -27.71 11.40 -12.60
C ALA A 282 -27.62 12.22 -11.32
N ALA A 283 -28.70 12.89 -10.96
CA ALA A 283 -28.79 13.71 -9.76
C ALA A 283 -30.17 13.55 -9.12
N ALA A 284 -30.19 13.15 -7.85
CA ALA A 284 -31.37 13.15 -6.99
C ALA A 284 -31.29 14.36 -6.05
N LEU A 285 -32.33 15.19 -6.04
CA LEU A 285 -32.35 16.46 -5.32
C LEU A 285 -33.33 16.37 -4.16
N PHE A 286 -32.85 16.79 -2.99
CA PHE A 286 -33.59 16.82 -1.74
C PHE A 286 -33.69 18.24 -1.19
N THR A 287 -34.87 18.65 -0.77
CA THR A 287 -35.12 20.04 -0.37
C THR A 287 -34.33 20.43 0.88
N LEU A 288 -33.68 21.59 0.84
CA LEU A 288 -33.04 22.23 1.99
C LEU A 288 -33.79 23.50 2.36
N LYS A 289 -34.02 23.69 3.66
CA LYS A 289 -34.55 24.94 4.20
C LYS A 289 -33.43 25.73 4.85
N ALA A 290 -33.45 27.04 4.64
CA ALA A 290 -32.51 27.98 5.25
C ALA A 290 -32.37 27.76 6.77
N GLY A 291 -31.14 27.55 7.23
CA GLY A 291 -30.78 27.43 8.64
C GLY A 291 -31.12 26.09 9.31
N GLU A 292 -31.78 25.17 8.62
CA GLU A 292 -32.09 23.81 9.12
C GLU A 292 -31.03 22.81 8.66
N ASP A 293 -30.64 21.90 9.55
CA ASP A 293 -29.80 20.78 9.18
C ASP A 293 -30.66 19.72 8.49
N SER A 294 -30.20 19.22 7.35
CA SER A 294 -30.85 18.15 6.61
C SER A 294 -29.91 16.96 6.48
N GLU A 295 -30.42 15.77 6.76
CA GLU A 295 -29.68 14.52 6.63
C GLU A 295 -30.24 13.64 5.52
N LEU A 296 -29.35 12.98 4.78
CA LEU A 296 -29.66 11.94 3.81
C LEU A 296 -28.76 10.74 4.10
N THR A 297 -29.35 9.55 4.24
CA THR A 297 -28.57 8.31 4.28
C THR A 297 -28.69 7.59 2.95
N VAL A 298 -27.56 7.20 2.38
CA VAL A 298 -27.44 6.44 1.15
C VAL A 298 -26.87 5.08 1.45
N ARG A 299 -27.45 4.02 0.88
CA ARG A 299 -27.05 2.62 1.12
C ARG A 299 -26.81 1.90 -0.20
N VAL A 300 -25.66 1.25 -0.31
CA VAL A 300 -25.27 0.43 -1.47
C VAL A 300 -24.91 -0.97 -0.97
N PRO A 301 -25.75 -1.99 -1.22
CA PRO A 301 -25.40 -3.37 -0.91
C PRO A 301 -24.12 -3.77 -1.65
N LEU A 302 -23.14 -4.33 -0.94
CA LEU A 302 -21.87 -4.72 -1.52
C LEU A 302 -21.85 -6.16 -2.00
N SER A 303 -22.71 -7.00 -1.44
CA SER A 303 -22.81 -8.42 -1.77
C SER A 303 -24.23 -8.82 -2.15
N ASP A 304 -24.33 -9.79 -3.04
CA ASP A 304 -25.60 -10.39 -3.42
C ASP A 304 -26.19 -11.26 -2.30
N ASP A 305 -27.45 -11.67 -2.49
CA ASP A 305 -28.21 -12.45 -1.52
C ASP A 305 -27.62 -13.82 -1.18
N SER A 306 -26.73 -14.33 -2.03
CA SER A 306 -26.03 -15.61 -1.89
C SER A 306 -24.76 -15.54 -1.04
N ALA A 307 -24.29 -14.34 -0.69
CA ALA A 307 -23.04 -14.17 0.06
C ALA A 307 -23.17 -14.65 1.52
N PRO A 308 -22.07 -15.11 2.14
CA PRO A 308 -22.06 -15.50 3.55
C PRO A 308 -22.51 -14.36 4.46
N THR A 309 -23.21 -14.69 5.54
CA THR A 309 -23.60 -13.68 6.53
C THR A 309 -22.40 -13.25 7.36
N ILE A 310 -22.18 -11.95 7.47
CA ILE A 310 -21.14 -11.32 8.29
C ILE A 310 -21.75 -10.91 9.63
N ARG A 311 -20.91 -10.90 10.67
CA ARG A 311 -21.32 -10.49 12.02
C ARG A 311 -21.14 -9.00 12.21
N SER A 312 -22.02 -8.38 12.98
CA SER A 312 -21.91 -6.95 13.32
C SER A 312 -20.79 -6.64 14.32
N ASP A 313 -20.30 -7.63 15.08
CA ASP A 313 -19.21 -7.49 16.06
C ASP A 313 -17.81 -7.85 15.48
N ALA A 314 -17.68 -7.89 14.15
CA ALA A 314 -16.47 -8.38 13.48
C ALA A 314 -15.19 -7.58 13.81
N TRP A 315 -15.28 -6.24 13.91
CA TRP A 315 -14.15 -5.38 14.28
C TRP A 315 -13.65 -5.66 15.70
N GLY A 316 -14.56 -5.69 16.68
CA GLY A 316 -14.21 -5.95 18.08
C GLY A 316 -13.51 -7.30 18.27
N ARG A 317 -13.94 -8.34 17.54
CA ARG A 317 -13.29 -9.66 17.55
C ARG A 317 -11.95 -9.68 16.81
N SER A 318 -11.87 -9.01 15.67
CA SER A 318 -10.65 -8.99 14.85
C SER A 318 -9.50 -8.26 15.53
N LEU A 319 -9.80 -7.35 16.44
CA LEU A 319 -8.84 -6.64 17.28
C LEU A 319 -8.84 -7.16 18.72
N GLU A 320 -9.39 -8.34 19.00
CA GLU A 320 -9.31 -8.91 20.34
C GLU A 320 -7.87 -9.32 20.64
N GLY A 321 -7.31 -8.87 21.77
CA GLY A 321 -5.95 -9.23 22.19
C GLY A 321 -4.81 -8.58 21.40
N HIS A 322 -5.10 -7.67 20.46
CA HIS A 322 -4.06 -6.97 19.71
C HIS A 322 -3.12 -6.15 20.61
N THR A 323 -1.92 -5.90 20.11
CA THR A 323 -0.92 -5.04 20.76
C THR A 323 -1.38 -3.59 20.74
N ARG A 324 -1.60 -3.01 21.93
CA ARG A 324 -2.07 -1.63 22.07
C ARG A 324 -0.94 -0.66 22.30
N LEU A 325 -1.07 0.54 21.74
CA LEU A 325 -0.27 1.71 22.07
C LEU A 325 -1.09 2.64 22.98
N GLU A 326 -0.46 3.17 24.02
CA GLU A 326 -0.92 4.33 24.78
C GLU A 326 0.27 5.29 24.91
N CYS A 327 0.17 6.46 24.27
CA CYS A 327 1.26 7.43 24.26
C CYS A 327 0.73 8.88 24.35
N PRO A 328 1.57 9.86 24.72
CA PRO A 328 1.15 11.25 24.84
C PRO A 328 1.00 11.97 23.49
N ASP A 329 1.42 11.34 22.38
CA ASP A 329 1.38 11.93 21.04
C ASP A 329 0.14 11.43 20.29
N GLU A 330 -0.88 12.29 20.22
CA GLU A 330 -2.16 12.00 19.58
C GLU A 330 -2.02 11.61 18.10
N THR A 331 -0.98 12.11 17.42
CA THR A 331 -0.72 11.76 16.02
C THR A 331 -0.20 10.33 15.92
N TRP A 332 0.78 9.95 16.73
CA TRP A 332 1.29 8.58 16.75
C TRP A 332 0.23 7.57 17.18
N GLN A 333 -0.58 7.92 18.19
CA GLN A 333 -1.73 7.12 18.63
C GLN A 333 -2.69 6.88 17.45
N PHE A 334 -3.14 7.95 16.81
CA PHE A 334 -4.06 7.88 15.67
C PHE A 334 -3.49 7.06 14.51
N LEU A 335 -2.23 7.29 14.13
CA LEU A 335 -1.59 6.58 13.01
C LEU A 335 -1.40 5.09 13.31
N TYR A 336 -1.08 4.72 14.56
CA TYR A 336 -0.99 3.33 14.97
C TYR A 336 -2.36 2.64 14.88
N ASP A 337 -3.40 3.27 15.41
CA ASP A 337 -4.77 2.73 15.36
C ASP A 337 -5.28 2.62 13.90
N ALA A 338 -5.01 3.62 13.07
CA ALA A 338 -5.34 3.60 11.64
C ALA A 338 -4.62 2.46 10.90
N ALA A 339 -3.31 2.29 11.14
CA ALA A 339 -2.53 1.23 10.52
C ALA A 339 -3.02 -0.18 10.91
N LEU A 340 -3.41 -0.40 12.16
CA LEU A 340 -4.02 -1.66 12.61
C LEU A 340 -5.32 -1.98 11.86
N HIS A 341 -6.19 -0.97 11.68
CA HIS A 341 -7.41 -1.16 10.90
C HIS A 341 -7.10 -1.47 9.43
N SER A 342 -6.09 -0.83 8.84
CA SER A 342 -5.64 -1.10 7.48
C SER A 342 -5.13 -2.54 7.32
N LEU A 343 -4.33 -3.03 8.27
CA LEU A 343 -3.85 -4.42 8.28
C LEU A 343 -5.01 -5.42 8.30
N VAL A 344 -5.98 -5.24 9.21
CA VAL A 344 -7.16 -6.13 9.32
C VAL A 344 -8.02 -6.08 8.05
N LEU A 345 -8.27 -4.88 7.53
CA LEU A 345 -9.15 -4.67 6.38
C LEU A 345 -8.59 -5.30 5.09
N HIS A 346 -7.28 -5.25 4.91
CA HIS A 346 -6.61 -5.75 3.70
C HIS A 346 -6.04 -7.15 3.86
N SER A 347 -6.43 -7.87 4.91
CA SER A 347 -6.10 -9.29 5.06
C SER A 347 -7.34 -10.15 5.37
N PRO A 348 -8.37 -10.14 4.50
CA PRO A 348 -9.55 -10.99 4.68
C PRO A 348 -9.15 -12.48 4.62
N GLU A 349 -9.16 -13.11 3.45
CA GLU A 349 -8.59 -14.46 3.28
C GLU A 349 -7.10 -14.42 2.92
N ASP A 350 -6.74 -13.58 1.96
CA ASP A 350 -5.38 -13.31 1.50
C ASP A 350 -4.98 -11.88 1.87
N VAL A 351 -3.76 -11.47 1.56
CA VAL A 351 -3.25 -10.13 1.83
C VAL A 351 -3.18 -9.29 0.56
N TYR A 352 -3.67 -8.05 0.64
CA TYR A 352 -3.64 -7.08 -0.45
C TYR A 352 -2.79 -5.85 -0.07
N PRO A 353 -1.82 -5.44 -0.89
CA PRO A 353 -1.04 -4.22 -0.65
C PRO A 353 -1.86 -2.93 -0.72
N GLY A 354 -3.05 -2.97 -1.33
CA GLY A 354 -3.96 -1.84 -1.34
C GLY A 354 -5.35 -2.20 -1.86
N PRO A 355 -6.31 -1.26 -1.76
CA PRO A 355 -7.72 -1.54 -2.02
C PRO A 355 -8.10 -1.51 -3.51
N TYR A 356 -7.21 -1.01 -4.37
CA TYR A 356 -7.55 -0.65 -5.74
C TYR A 356 -6.50 -1.19 -6.74
N THR A 357 -5.50 -0.37 -7.12
CA THR A 357 -4.45 -0.74 -8.10
C THR A 357 -3.71 -2.02 -7.69
N TYR A 358 -3.56 -2.24 -6.38
CA TYR A 358 -2.89 -3.37 -5.79
C TYR A 358 -3.83 -4.30 -5.04
N LYS A 359 -5.11 -4.41 -5.44
CA LYS A 359 -5.99 -5.48 -4.96
C LYS A 359 -5.65 -6.83 -5.61
N ARG A 360 -4.42 -7.29 -5.42
CA ARG A 360 -3.81 -8.53 -5.94
C ARG A 360 -2.71 -8.99 -4.98
N PHE A 361 -2.21 -10.22 -5.19
CA PHE A 361 -1.22 -10.83 -4.32
C PHE A 361 0.21 -10.65 -4.81
N TRP A 362 1.12 -10.33 -3.87
CA TRP A 362 2.58 -10.33 -4.02
C TRP A 362 3.22 -10.95 -2.78
N PHE A 363 4.24 -11.79 -2.97
CA PHE A 363 4.93 -12.41 -1.83
C PHE A 363 5.67 -11.38 -0.96
N ARG A 364 6.31 -10.39 -1.61
CA ARG A 364 7.04 -9.31 -0.95
C ARG A 364 6.16 -8.55 0.04
N ASP A 365 5.10 -7.91 -0.44
CA ASP A 365 4.16 -7.20 0.41
C ASP A 365 3.52 -8.11 1.47
N ALA A 366 3.13 -9.33 1.08
CA ALA A 366 2.52 -10.28 2.00
C ALA A 366 3.47 -10.64 3.17
N ALA A 367 4.77 -10.83 2.92
CA ALA A 367 5.73 -11.15 3.99
C ALA A 367 5.79 -10.04 5.05
N PHE A 368 5.87 -8.77 4.63
CA PHE A 368 5.90 -7.63 5.55
C PHE A 368 4.56 -7.41 6.26
N ILE A 369 3.43 -7.49 5.55
CA ILE A 369 2.10 -7.31 6.15
C ILE A 369 1.79 -8.44 7.14
N ILE A 370 2.12 -9.70 6.81
CA ILE A 370 1.96 -10.83 7.73
C ILE A 370 2.88 -10.68 8.94
N HIS A 371 4.11 -10.17 8.76
CA HIS A 371 4.99 -9.90 9.89
C HIS A 371 4.41 -8.84 10.83
N ALA A 372 3.83 -7.78 10.28
CA ALA A 372 3.13 -6.76 11.07
C ALA A 372 1.89 -7.33 11.78
N LEU A 373 1.09 -8.18 11.12
CA LEU A 373 -0.03 -8.88 11.76
C LEU A 373 0.44 -9.73 12.96
N LEU A 374 1.53 -10.48 12.81
CA LEU A 374 2.12 -11.25 13.90
C LEU A 374 2.60 -10.34 15.04
N CYS A 375 3.31 -9.27 14.71
CA CYS A 375 3.82 -8.29 15.67
C CYS A 375 2.73 -7.47 16.35
N ALA A 376 1.55 -7.35 15.74
CA ALA A 376 0.36 -6.71 16.29
C ALA A 376 -0.49 -7.64 17.16
N GLY A 377 -0.07 -8.89 17.37
CA GLY A 377 -0.84 -9.85 18.17
C GLY A 377 -2.04 -10.45 17.43
N LEU A 378 -1.99 -10.57 16.10
CA LEU A 378 -3.05 -11.13 15.25
C LEU A 378 -2.63 -12.44 14.56
N PRO A 379 -2.18 -13.48 15.30
CA PRO A 379 -1.56 -14.66 14.70
C PRO A 379 -2.53 -15.53 13.91
N GLU A 380 -3.82 -15.58 14.25
CA GLU A 380 -4.82 -16.36 13.51
C GLU A 380 -5.04 -15.80 12.09
N ARG A 381 -4.99 -14.47 11.95
CA ARG A 381 -5.11 -13.80 10.65
C ARG A 381 -3.86 -14.03 9.80
N ALA A 382 -2.69 -13.93 10.42
CA ALA A 382 -1.42 -14.27 9.80
C ALA A 382 -1.37 -15.74 9.33
N GLU A 383 -1.79 -16.70 10.17
CA GLU A 383 -1.83 -18.13 9.85
C GLU A 383 -2.75 -18.42 8.65
N ARG A 384 -3.91 -17.76 8.59
CA ARG A 384 -4.86 -17.89 7.49
C ARG A 384 -4.25 -17.44 6.17
N ALA A 385 -3.57 -16.30 6.14
CA ALA A 385 -2.86 -15.83 4.95
C ALA A 385 -1.72 -16.77 4.53
N LEU A 386 -0.89 -17.21 5.49
CA LEU A 386 0.21 -18.16 5.24
C LEU A 386 -0.27 -19.49 4.67
N SER A 387 -1.48 -19.93 5.06
CA SER A 387 -2.10 -21.16 4.56
C SER A 387 -2.39 -21.13 3.05
N GLN A 388 -2.42 -19.95 2.42
CA GLN A 388 -2.63 -19.78 0.97
C GLN A 388 -1.34 -19.97 0.15
N PHE A 389 -0.17 -19.88 0.78
CA PHE A 389 1.13 -19.86 0.09
C PHE A 389 1.43 -21.17 -0.67
N PRO A 390 1.19 -22.38 -0.12
CA PRO A 390 1.52 -23.63 -0.82
C PRO A 390 0.85 -23.77 -2.19
N ALA A 391 -0.36 -23.21 -2.37
CA ALA A 391 -1.08 -23.25 -3.64
C ALA A 391 -0.39 -22.44 -4.76
N ARG A 392 0.53 -21.54 -4.40
CA ARG A 392 1.28 -20.66 -5.31
C ARG A 392 2.71 -21.17 -5.56
N GLN A 393 3.07 -22.34 -5.02
CA GLN A 393 4.35 -22.97 -5.28
C GLN A 393 4.29 -23.85 -6.54
N LEU A 394 5.21 -23.61 -7.47
CA LEU A 394 5.40 -24.44 -8.65
C LEU A 394 6.03 -25.79 -8.29
N LYS A 395 5.94 -26.76 -9.19
CA LYS A 395 6.50 -28.11 -8.99
C LYS A 395 8.00 -28.14 -8.73
N ASN A 396 8.74 -27.16 -9.26
CA ASN A 396 10.19 -27.00 -9.06
C ASN A 396 10.55 -26.31 -7.74
N GLY A 397 9.56 -25.92 -6.91
CA GLY A 397 9.79 -25.27 -5.62
C GLY A 397 9.75 -23.74 -5.65
N TYR A 398 9.58 -23.11 -6.81
CA TYR A 398 9.46 -21.66 -6.93
C TYR A 398 8.10 -21.16 -6.42
N PHE A 399 8.09 -20.27 -5.43
CA PHE A 399 6.90 -19.51 -5.03
C PHE A 399 6.73 -18.34 -6.00
N ARG A 400 5.66 -18.37 -6.80
CA ARG A 400 5.49 -17.42 -7.90
C ARG A 400 4.21 -16.60 -7.78
N SER A 401 4.35 -15.32 -7.46
CA SER A 401 3.34 -14.29 -7.68
C SER A 401 3.53 -13.66 -9.07
N GLN A 402 4.73 -13.15 -9.35
CA GLN A 402 5.15 -12.61 -10.64
C GLN A 402 6.40 -13.37 -11.13
N GLU A 403 6.59 -13.48 -12.45
CA GLU A 403 7.74 -14.20 -12.99
C GLU A 403 9.01 -13.33 -12.88
N GLY A 404 10.08 -13.85 -12.26
CA GLY A 404 11.37 -13.16 -12.16
C GLY A 404 11.64 -12.45 -10.82
N GLU A 405 10.77 -12.63 -9.84
CA GLU A 405 10.97 -12.22 -8.44
C GLU A 405 11.70 -13.34 -7.68
N TRP A 406 13.03 -13.23 -7.48
CA TRP A 406 13.84 -14.30 -6.88
C TRP A 406 13.89 -14.23 -5.35
N ASP A 407 13.61 -13.05 -4.78
CA ASP A 407 13.37 -12.78 -3.36
C ASP A 407 12.24 -13.62 -2.75
N ALA A 408 11.16 -13.87 -3.49
CA ALA A 408 9.93 -14.49 -3.00
C ALA A 408 10.14 -15.79 -2.21
N ASN A 409 11.03 -16.69 -2.67
CA ASN A 409 11.33 -17.92 -1.94
C ASN A 409 11.97 -17.64 -0.58
N GLY A 410 12.88 -16.67 -0.53
CA GLY A 410 13.54 -16.25 0.71
C GLY A 410 12.55 -15.68 1.72
N GLU A 411 11.73 -14.74 1.27
CA GLU A 411 10.69 -14.07 2.05
C GLU A 411 9.67 -15.05 2.62
N VAL A 412 9.17 -15.99 1.81
CA VAL A 412 8.21 -17.02 2.24
C VAL A 412 8.78 -17.88 3.37
N LEU A 413 10.02 -18.37 3.21
CA LEU A 413 10.64 -19.20 4.23
C LEU A 413 10.93 -18.40 5.51
N TRP A 414 11.38 -17.16 5.36
CA TRP A 414 11.60 -16.24 6.47
C TRP A 414 10.31 -15.97 7.26
N ILE A 415 9.20 -15.63 6.61
CA ILE A 415 7.94 -15.32 7.32
C ILE A 415 7.33 -16.55 7.99
N LEU A 416 7.47 -17.75 7.39
CA LEU A 416 7.08 -19.01 8.04
C LEU A 416 7.90 -19.28 9.30
N ARG A 417 9.19 -18.93 9.30
CA ARG A 417 10.04 -18.98 10.50
C ARG A 417 9.58 -17.95 11.54
N ARG A 418 9.31 -16.71 11.15
CA ARG A 418 8.79 -15.68 12.07
C ARG A 418 7.46 -16.10 12.70
N PHE A 419 6.56 -16.72 11.95
CA PHE A 419 5.33 -17.31 12.49
C PHE A 419 5.63 -18.34 13.59
N HIS A 420 6.53 -19.29 13.33
CA HIS A 420 6.94 -20.29 14.32
C HIS A 420 7.54 -19.65 15.58
N GLU A 421 8.43 -18.68 15.42
CA GLU A 421 9.13 -18.00 16.51
C GLU A 421 8.20 -17.15 17.37
N LEU A 422 7.32 -16.34 16.76
CA LEU A 422 6.45 -15.40 17.46
C LEU A 422 5.24 -16.07 18.13
N THR A 423 4.81 -17.23 17.63
CA THR A 423 3.64 -17.94 18.17
C THR A 423 4.02 -19.11 19.08
N GLY A 424 5.26 -19.61 18.98
CA GLY A 424 5.69 -20.87 19.59
C GLY A 424 4.99 -22.12 19.03
N ARG A 425 4.15 -22.00 17.99
CA ARG A 425 3.41 -23.12 17.38
C ARG A 425 4.33 -23.90 16.45
N PRO A 426 4.33 -25.24 16.47
CA PRO A 426 5.18 -26.04 15.57
C PRO A 426 4.81 -25.81 14.10
N LEU A 427 5.78 -25.99 13.20
CA LEU A 427 5.54 -25.90 11.76
C LEU A 427 4.47 -26.93 11.32
N HIS A 428 3.46 -26.45 10.58
CA HIS A 428 2.41 -27.32 10.04
C HIS A 428 3.00 -28.40 9.15
N ARG A 429 2.50 -29.63 9.28
CA ARG A 429 2.96 -30.76 8.47
C ARG A 429 2.82 -30.49 6.97
N GLU A 430 1.78 -29.77 6.57
CA GLU A 430 1.51 -29.41 5.18
C GLU A 430 2.50 -28.37 4.63
N TRP A 431 3.19 -27.63 5.50
CA TRP A 431 4.19 -26.63 5.11
C TRP A 431 5.62 -27.19 5.06
N GLN A 432 5.88 -28.36 5.66
CA GLN A 432 7.22 -28.97 5.69
C GLN A 432 7.79 -29.24 4.28
N GLU A 433 6.98 -29.81 3.39
CA GLU A 433 7.41 -30.10 2.02
C GLU A 433 7.54 -28.83 1.16
N PRO A 434 6.59 -27.87 1.22
CA PRO A 434 6.78 -26.55 0.62
C PRO A 434 8.07 -25.85 1.08
N VAL A 435 8.39 -25.88 2.38
CA VAL A 435 9.63 -25.32 2.93
C VAL A 435 10.85 -26.00 2.32
N ARG A 436 10.87 -27.33 2.31
CA ARG A 436 11.96 -28.12 1.70
C ARG A 436 12.15 -27.77 0.23
N LYS A 437 11.08 -27.74 -0.57
CA LYS A 437 11.15 -27.41 -2.00
C LYS A 437 11.61 -25.97 -2.23
N GLY A 438 11.15 -25.04 -1.39
CA GLY A 438 11.52 -23.63 -1.47
C GLY A 438 13.02 -23.42 -1.28
N ALA A 439 13.59 -24.05 -0.26
CA ALA A 439 15.03 -23.98 0.04
C ALA A 439 15.89 -24.66 -1.03
N HIS A 440 15.50 -25.87 -1.49
CA HIS A 440 16.19 -26.51 -2.62
C HIS A 440 16.12 -25.66 -3.89
N TRP A 441 15.00 -24.96 -4.13
CA TRP A 441 14.91 -24.07 -5.28
C TRP A 441 15.95 -22.96 -5.21
N ILE A 442 16.15 -22.33 -4.04
CA ILE A 442 17.17 -21.29 -3.86
C ILE A 442 18.56 -21.85 -4.22
N GLU A 443 18.95 -23.00 -3.66
CA GLU A 443 20.24 -23.63 -3.94
C GLU A 443 20.43 -23.95 -5.43
N ASN A 444 19.39 -24.52 -6.06
CA ASN A 444 19.44 -24.91 -7.47
C ASN A 444 19.38 -23.71 -8.43
N LYS A 445 18.84 -22.57 -7.98
CA LYS A 445 18.69 -21.36 -8.80
C LYS A 445 19.99 -20.57 -8.89
N ARG A 446 20.84 -20.63 -7.86
CA ARG A 446 22.13 -19.94 -7.80
C ARG A 446 23.03 -20.33 -8.98
N LEU A 447 23.83 -19.37 -9.41
CA LEU A 447 24.85 -19.55 -10.44
C LEU A 447 26.04 -20.35 -9.91
N GLY A 448 26.79 -20.96 -10.82
CA GLY A 448 27.99 -21.70 -10.46
C GLY A 448 29.10 -20.77 -9.93
N GLU A 449 29.87 -21.24 -8.94
CA GLU A 449 31.01 -20.49 -8.41
C GLU A 449 32.23 -20.47 -9.34
N ALA A 450 32.27 -21.36 -10.34
CA ALA A 450 33.37 -21.44 -11.30
C ALA A 450 33.36 -20.33 -12.36
N ILE A 451 32.40 -19.41 -12.28
CA ILE A 451 32.31 -18.24 -13.17
C ILE A 451 33.37 -17.22 -12.73
N ASP A 452 34.15 -16.68 -13.68
CA ASP A 452 35.15 -15.65 -13.43
C ASP A 452 34.55 -14.24 -13.53
N GLU A 453 33.47 -14.00 -12.76
CA GLU A 453 32.72 -12.75 -12.76
C GLU A 453 32.25 -12.38 -11.34
N PRO A 454 32.03 -11.09 -11.02
CA PRO A 454 31.55 -10.64 -9.71
C PRO A 454 30.24 -11.29 -9.22
N HIS A 455 29.42 -11.84 -10.10
CA HIS A 455 28.14 -12.48 -9.75
C HIS A 455 28.25 -14.01 -9.51
N ALA A 456 29.46 -14.57 -9.47
CA ALA A 456 29.67 -16.00 -9.26
C ALA A 456 29.07 -16.47 -7.91
N GLY A 457 28.21 -17.49 -7.96
CA GLY A 457 27.54 -18.03 -6.77
C GLY A 457 26.29 -17.27 -6.31
N LEU A 458 25.93 -16.16 -6.96
CA LEU A 458 24.72 -15.37 -6.68
C LEU A 458 23.48 -15.93 -7.38
N LEU A 459 22.30 -15.39 -7.08
CA LEU A 459 21.11 -15.61 -7.90
C LEU A 459 21.27 -14.94 -9.28
N PRO A 460 20.67 -15.53 -10.34
CA PRO A 460 20.80 -15.01 -11.70
C PRO A 460 20.04 -13.70 -11.87
N ALA A 461 20.41 -12.93 -12.90
CA ALA A 461 19.73 -11.66 -13.18
C ALA A 461 18.21 -11.85 -13.31
N GLY A 462 17.44 -11.02 -12.60
CA GLY A 462 15.98 -11.10 -12.50
C GLY A 462 15.33 -9.73 -12.43
N PHE A 463 14.00 -9.70 -12.48
CA PHE A 463 13.22 -8.47 -12.27
C PHE A 463 13.26 -8.04 -10.80
N SER A 464 13.19 -8.99 -9.87
CA SER A 464 13.16 -8.77 -8.42
C SER A 464 12.04 -7.79 -8.04
N ALA A 465 12.37 -6.59 -7.58
CA ALA A 465 11.40 -5.55 -7.27
C ALA A 465 11.49 -4.35 -8.23
N GLU A 466 10.33 -3.77 -8.53
CA GLU A 466 10.17 -2.65 -9.46
C GLU A 466 11.00 -1.41 -9.11
N HIS A 467 11.19 -1.17 -7.81
CA HIS A 467 11.97 -0.05 -7.29
C HIS A 467 13.50 -0.26 -7.36
N LEU A 468 13.97 -1.44 -7.78
CA LEU A 468 15.39 -1.72 -7.96
C LEU A 468 15.86 -1.40 -9.38
N GLY A 469 14.97 -1.44 -10.39
CA GLY A 469 15.28 -1.05 -11.77
C GLY A 469 15.25 -2.21 -12.78
N PRO A 470 16.00 -2.12 -13.90
CA PRO A 470 15.99 -3.14 -14.94
C PRO A 470 16.68 -4.43 -14.49
N ASN A 471 16.42 -5.56 -15.16
CA ASN A 471 16.94 -6.86 -14.73
C ASN A 471 18.45 -6.84 -14.42
N ASP A 472 18.82 -7.32 -13.23
CA ASP A 472 20.20 -7.37 -12.74
C ASP A 472 20.37 -8.44 -11.65
N TYR A 473 21.61 -8.68 -11.21
CA TYR A 473 21.98 -9.61 -10.14
C TYR A 473 21.83 -8.92 -8.78
N TYR A 474 20.61 -8.85 -8.27
CA TYR A 474 20.30 -8.03 -7.10
C TYR A 474 20.72 -8.65 -5.79
N TYR A 475 21.47 -7.90 -4.97
CA TYR A 475 21.80 -8.34 -3.61
C TYR A 475 20.57 -8.46 -2.72
N TRP A 476 19.48 -7.73 -3.01
CA TRP A 476 18.17 -7.93 -2.38
C TRP A 476 17.72 -9.39 -2.47
N ASP A 477 17.75 -9.98 -3.68
CA ASP A 477 17.38 -11.38 -3.90
C ASP A 477 18.32 -12.31 -3.12
N ASP A 478 19.62 -12.01 -3.14
CA ASP A 478 20.63 -12.83 -2.47
C ASP A 478 20.47 -12.82 -0.94
N PHE A 479 20.23 -11.66 -0.33
CA PHE A 479 20.01 -11.52 1.11
C PHE A 479 18.74 -12.27 1.54
N TRP A 480 17.64 -12.14 0.79
CA TRP A 480 16.45 -12.94 1.05
C TRP A 480 16.69 -14.43 0.86
N GLY A 481 17.43 -14.83 -0.17
CA GLY A 481 17.83 -16.21 -0.39
C GLY A 481 18.63 -16.80 0.79
N ILE A 482 19.59 -16.04 1.33
CA ILE A 482 20.35 -16.43 2.53
C ILE A 482 19.43 -16.55 3.75
N ALA A 483 18.56 -15.55 3.97
CA ALA A 483 17.59 -15.58 5.08
C ALA A 483 16.64 -16.78 4.97
N GLY A 484 16.21 -17.12 3.76
CA GLY A 484 15.38 -18.27 3.46
C GLY A 484 16.07 -19.60 3.75
N LEU A 485 17.35 -19.77 3.37
CA LEU A 485 18.10 -20.99 3.69
C LEU A 485 18.33 -21.15 5.19
N LYS A 486 18.66 -20.06 5.91
CA LYS A 486 18.71 -20.05 7.39
C LYS A 486 17.35 -20.41 8.00
N ALA A 487 16.26 -19.94 7.39
CA ALA A 487 14.92 -20.32 7.83
C ALA A 487 14.61 -21.80 7.57
N GLY A 488 15.01 -22.35 6.42
CA GLY A 488 14.91 -23.77 6.11
C GLY A 488 15.69 -24.65 7.09
N GLU A 489 16.91 -24.26 7.45
CA GLU A 489 17.73 -24.91 8.49
C GLU A 489 16.96 -24.98 9.82
N ALA A 490 16.48 -23.83 10.31
CA ALA A 490 15.79 -23.73 11.60
C ALA A 490 14.47 -24.51 11.62
N LEU A 491 13.64 -24.35 10.58
CA LEU A 491 12.30 -24.93 10.50
C LEU A 491 12.31 -26.47 10.35
N LEU A 492 13.30 -27.03 9.64
CA LEU A 492 13.39 -28.47 9.42
C LEU A 492 14.23 -29.21 10.46
N GLY A 493 15.05 -28.52 11.25
CA GLY A 493 15.92 -29.11 12.27
C GLY A 493 15.25 -30.16 13.17
N PRO A 494 14.03 -29.92 13.70
CA PRO A 494 13.32 -30.89 14.53
C PRO A 494 12.86 -32.17 13.81
N PHE A 495 12.78 -32.17 12.48
CA PHE A 495 12.14 -33.24 11.70
C PHE A 495 13.11 -33.97 10.76
N ASP A 496 14.10 -33.26 10.23
CA ASP A 496 15.04 -33.74 9.22
C ASP A 496 16.39 -33.05 9.38
N ARG A 497 17.19 -33.60 10.30
CA ARG A 497 18.50 -33.05 10.65
C ARG A 497 19.46 -32.98 9.45
N GLN A 498 19.44 -33.99 8.57
CA GLN A 498 20.35 -34.03 7.43
C GLN A 498 20.05 -32.90 6.45
N THR A 499 18.77 -32.68 6.11
CA THR A 499 18.38 -31.59 5.20
C THR A 499 18.57 -30.24 5.86
N SER A 500 18.28 -30.11 7.15
CA SER A 500 18.54 -28.90 7.93
C SER A 500 20.02 -28.50 7.90
N GLU A 501 20.94 -29.42 8.21
CA GLU A 501 22.39 -29.18 8.16
C GLU A 501 22.88 -28.84 6.74
N HIS A 502 22.26 -29.43 5.70
CA HIS A 502 22.54 -29.10 4.30
C HIS A 502 22.19 -27.64 3.97
N PHE A 503 20.98 -27.19 4.29
CA PHE A 503 20.57 -25.80 4.05
C PHE A 503 21.39 -24.79 4.87
N GLY A 504 21.78 -25.15 6.10
CA GLY A 504 22.69 -24.33 6.89
C GLY A 504 24.06 -24.17 6.24
N ALA A 505 24.59 -25.24 5.62
CA ALA A 505 25.81 -25.16 4.82
C ALA A 505 25.62 -24.30 3.57
N GLY A 506 24.52 -24.50 2.83
CA GLY A 506 24.16 -23.70 1.66
C GLY A 506 24.04 -22.21 1.98
N ALA A 507 23.46 -21.84 3.12
CA ALA A 507 23.36 -20.45 3.58
C ALA A 507 24.74 -19.82 3.83
N ARG A 508 25.67 -20.56 4.44
CA ARG A 508 27.05 -20.11 4.68
C ARG A 508 27.81 -19.93 3.38
N GLU A 509 27.71 -20.89 2.47
CA GLU A 509 28.33 -20.81 1.13
C GLU A 509 27.77 -19.63 0.32
N PHE A 510 26.46 -19.40 0.39
CA PHE A 510 25.83 -18.27 -0.28
C PHE A 510 26.28 -16.93 0.31
N SER A 511 26.34 -16.81 1.63
CA SER A 511 26.87 -15.62 2.30
C SER A 511 28.31 -15.31 1.87
N GLN A 512 29.16 -16.34 1.77
CA GLN A 512 30.54 -16.18 1.29
C GLN A 512 30.60 -15.73 -0.17
N ALA A 513 29.69 -16.19 -1.04
CA ALA A 513 29.62 -15.71 -2.42
C ALA A 513 29.24 -14.22 -2.50
N VAL A 514 28.28 -13.79 -1.68
CA VAL A 514 27.90 -12.38 -1.57
C VAL A 514 29.05 -11.53 -1.03
N ASP A 515 29.73 -11.96 0.04
CA ASP A 515 30.88 -11.23 0.60
C ASP A 515 32.03 -11.09 -0.41
N ARG A 516 32.34 -12.14 -1.18
CA ARG A 516 33.31 -12.06 -2.28
C ARG A 516 32.90 -11.03 -3.32
N SER A 517 31.63 -11.04 -3.72
CA SER A 517 31.07 -10.09 -4.68
C SER A 517 31.15 -8.64 -4.17
N LEU A 518 30.75 -8.40 -2.91
CA LEU A 518 30.78 -7.09 -2.28
C LEU A 518 32.21 -6.55 -2.11
N ALA A 519 33.19 -7.41 -1.83
CA ALA A 519 34.60 -6.99 -1.81
C ALA A 519 35.04 -6.40 -3.16
N THR A 520 34.62 -6.99 -4.28
CA THR A 520 34.89 -6.41 -5.62
C THR A 520 34.17 -5.08 -5.84
N CYS A 521 32.97 -4.92 -5.26
CA CYS A 521 32.25 -3.64 -5.28
C CYS A 521 32.97 -2.58 -4.47
N GLU A 522 33.45 -2.92 -3.27
CA GLU A 522 34.20 -2.01 -2.41
C GLU A 522 35.47 -1.49 -3.12
N GLU A 523 36.25 -2.37 -3.75
CA GLU A 523 37.42 -1.98 -4.53
C GLU A 523 37.05 -1.05 -5.70
N ARG A 524 35.97 -1.37 -6.43
CA ARG A 524 35.50 -0.59 -7.58
C ARG A 524 34.94 0.78 -7.19
N LEU A 525 34.12 0.83 -6.13
CA LEU A 525 33.45 2.02 -5.64
C LEU A 525 34.35 2.87 -4.74
N LYS A 526 35.43 2.29 -4.21
CA LYS A 526 36.38 2.89 -3.27
C LYS A 526 35.72 3.33 -1.96
N ARG A 527 34.70 2.57 -1.53
CA ARG A 527 33.96 2.75 -0.28
C ARG A 527 33.19 1.46 0.05
N PRO A 528 32.86 1.20 1.32
CA PRO A 528 32.25 -0.07 1.74
C PRO A 528 30.76 -0.21 1.40
N GLY A 529 30.07 0.89 1.04
CA GLY A 529 28.65 0.90 0.73
C GLY A 529 28.24 -0.06 -0.38
N MET A 530 27.08 -0.68 -0.20
CA MET A 530 26.59 -1.76 -1.06
C MET A 530 25.69 -1.21 -2.18
N PRO A 531 26.04 -1.37 -3.47
CA PRO A 531 25.15 -1.04 -4.58
C PRO A 531 23.97 -2.03 -4.64
N ALA A 532 23.01 -1.80 -5.53
CA ALA A 532 21.90 -2.73 -5.75
C ALA A 532 22.36 -4.09 -6.34
N SER A 533 23.44 -4.07 -7.13
CA SER A 533 24.00 -5.23 -7.83
C SER A 533 25.52 -5.09 -8.01
N PRO A 534 26.25 -6.18 -8.31
CA PRO A 534 27.72 -6.17 -8.46
C PRO A 534 28.24 -5.18 -9.50
N TYR A 535 27.43 -4.84 -10.51
CA TYR A 535 27.82 -4.01 -11.65
C TYR A 535 27.37 -2.56 -11.54
N ARG A 536 26.49 -2.24 -10.59
CA ARG A 536 25.90 -0.90 -10.48
C ARG A 536 26.73 0.05 -9.67
N ARG A 537 26.58 1.35 -9.95
CA ARG A 537 27.01 2.41 -9.05
C ARG A 537 26.06 2.48 -7.85
N LEU A 538 26.43 3.22 -6.81
CA LEU A 538 25.46 3.64 -5.81
C LEU A 538 24.45 4.61 -6.46
N ASP A 539 23.18 4.32 -6.26
CA ASP A 539 22.01 5.11 -6.62
C ASP A 539 20.84 4.68 -5.72
N ALA A 540 19.64 5.19 -5.97
CA ALA A 540 18.46 4.90 -5.15
C ALA A 540 18.14 3.39 -5.04
N GLY A 541 18.57 2.56 -6.00
CA GLY A 541 18.38 1.10 -5.92
C GLY A 541 19.16 0.44 -4.78
N ALA A 542 20.18 1.11 -4.22
CA ALA A 542 20.91 0.62 -3.04
C ALA A 542 20.02 0.48 -1.80
N ILE A 543 18.82 1.06 -1.80
CA ILE A 543 17.81 0.84 -0.76
C ILE A 543 17.50 -0.64 -0.53
N GLY A 544 17.49 -1.46 -1.60
CA GLY A 544 17.29 -2.90 -1.47
C GLY A 544 18.42 -3.60 -0.71
N SER A 545 19.62 -3.06 -0.74
CA SER A 545 20.75 -3.64 -0.02
C SER A 545 20.65 -3.48 1.50
N LEU A 546 19.73 -2.63 2.00
CA LEU A 546 19.43 -2.54 3.43
C LEU A 546 18.76 -3.81 3.98
N ALA A 547 18.24 -4.68 3.12
CA ALA A 547 17.65 -5.96 3.51
C ALA A 547 18.56 -6.78 4.42
N ILE A 548 19.89 -6.73 4.21
CA ILE A 548 20.90 -7.40 5.06
C ILE A 548 20.83 -6.95 6.52
N GLY A 549 20.46 -5.69 6.77
CA GLY A 549 20.29 -5.12 8.11
C GLY A 549 18.86 -5.29 8.60
N TYR A 550 17.88 -4.85 7.82
CA TYR A 550 16.45 -4.96 8.15
C TYR A 550 15.64 -5.34 6.92
N PRO A 551 14.72 -6.33 7.00
CA PRO A 551 14.31 -7.06 8.20
C PRO A 551 15.15 -8.32 8.49
N THR A 552 16.07 -8.72 7.62
CA THR A 552 16.67 -10.06 7.70
C THR A 552 17.69 -10.23 8.82
N GLN A 553 18.25 -9.12 9.35
CA GLN A 553 19.26 -9.11 10.42
C GLN A 553 20.43 -10.08 10.14
N LEU A 554 20.91 -10.12 8.89
CA LEU A 554 22.03 -10.96 8.48
C LEU A 554 23.40 -10.41 8.87
N CYS A 555 23.47 -9.14 9.28
CA CYS A 555 24.67 -8.48 9.78
C CYS A 555 24.39 -7.74 11.11
N GLU A 556 25.48 -7.43 11.82
CA GLU A 556 25.44 -6.64 13.04
C GLU A 556 24.95 -5.21 12.75
N PRO A 557 24.29 -4.55 13.71
CA PRO A 557 23.79 -3.18 13.53
C PRO A 557 24.82 -2.14 13.11
N ASP A 558 26.08 -2.33 13.50
CA ASP A 558 27.20 -1.42 13.23
C ASP A 558 28.06 -1.84 12.02
N ASP A 559 27.57 -2.74 11.15
CA ASP A 559 28.28 -3.16 9.94
C ASP A 559 28.65 -1.94 9.07
N PRO A 560 29.96 -1.70 8.80
CA PRO A 560 30.40 -0.52 8.07
C PRO A 560 29.84 -0.40 6.66
N ARG A 561 29.52 -1.52 5.99
CA ARG A 561 28.94 -1.54 4.65
C ARG A 561 27.49 -1.05 4.69
N LEU A 562 26.76 -1.46 5.72
CA LEU A 562 25.38 -1.06 5.96
C LEU A 562 25.27 0.43 6.27
N LEU A 563 26.06 0.91 7.24
CA LEU A 563 26.03 2.32 7.65
C LEU A 563 26.53 3.26 6.55
N ASP A 564 27.57 2.89 5.80
CA ASP A 564 28.02 3.69 4.64
C ASP A 564 26.97 3.77 3.52
N CYS A 565 26.18 2.70 3.34
CA CYS A 565 25.04 2.69 2.41
C CYS A 565 23.95 3.66 2.89
N VAL A 566 23.60 3.64 4.18
CA VAL A 566 22.64 4.58 4.79
C VAL A 566 23.12 6.03 4.63
N GLU A 567 24.39 6.32 4.89
CA GLU A 567 24.94 7.67 4.70
C GLU A 567 24.83 8.14 3.24
N PHE A 568 25.10 7.25 2.27
CA PHE A 568 24.90 7.57 0.87
C PHE A 568 23.44 7.90 0.55
N LEU A 569 22.50 7.09 1.03
CA LEU A 569 21.07 7.28 0.78
C LEU A 569 20.58 8.60 1.39
N LEU A 570 20.92 8.89 2.65
CA LEU A 570 20.56 10.14 3.33
C LEU A 570 21.11 11.37 2.60
N ASP A 571 22.35 11.32 2.13
CA ASP A 571 22.99 12.45 1.44
C ASP A 571 22.47 12.66 0.01
N LYS A 572 22.16 11.58 -0.72
CA LYS A 572 21.90 11.65 -2.18
C LYS A 572 20.48 11.33 -2.61
N CYS A 573 19.71 10.62 -1.80
CA CYS A 573 18.41 10.08 -2.17
C CYS A 573 17.29 10.54 -1.23
N PHE A 574 17.53 11.49 -0.32
CA PHE A 574 16.48 12.04 0.54
C PHE A 574 16.01 13.41 0.06
N VAL A 575 14.71 13.59 0.00
CA VAL A 575 14.05 14.87 -0.33
C VAL A 575 13.03 15.16 0.76
N LYS A 576 13.08 16.36 1.35
CA LYS A 576 12.16 16.78 2.43
C LYS A 576 12.07 15.79 3.60
N GLY A 577 13.18 15.13 3.94
CA GLY A 577 13.28 14.21 5.08
C GLY A 577 12.75 12.79 4.84
N ALA A 578 12.44 12.43 3.59
CA ALA A 578 12.05 11.07 3.22
C ALA A 578 12.85 10.57 2.03
N PHE A 579 13.04 9.25 1.94
CA PHE A 579 13.64 8.58 0.81
C PHE A 579 12.83 8.88 -0.45
N TYR A 580 13.50 9.43 -1.46
CA TYR A 580 12.98 9.72 -2.77
C TYR A 580 13.47 8.67 -3.75
N GLN A 581 12.54 7.91 -4.31
CA GLN A 581 12.87 6.97 -5.37
C GLN A 581 13.04 7.73 -6.69
N ASP A 582 14.25 7.78 -7.23
CA ASP A 582 14.54 8.39 -8.54
C ASP A 582 14.15 7.48 -9.71
N MET A 583 14.04 6.18 -9.43
CA MET A 583 13.72 5.15 -10.41
C MET A 583 12.20 4.98 -10.48
N ILE A 584 11.69 3.91 -11.08
CA ILE A 584 10.24 3.63 -11.18
C ILE A 584 9.52 3.97 -9.84
N HIS A 585 8.29 4.51 -9.92
CA HIS A 585 7.54 5.04 -8.77
C HIS A 585 8.11 6.34 -8.17
N SER A 586 8.50 7.26 -9.05
CA SER A 586 9.20 8.49 -8.71
C SER A 586 8.44 9.39 -7.72
N GLY A 587 8.85 9.36 -6.45
CA GLY A 587 8.18 10.04 -5.33
C GLY A 587 8.84 9.73 -3.98
N LEU A 588 8.39 10.43 -2.93
CA LEU A 588 8.78 10.14 -1.56
C LEU A 588 8.12 8.83 -1.12
N ASN A 589 8.87 7.93 -0.50
CA ASN A 589 8.40 6.60 -0.11
C ASN A 589 8.43 6.42 1.41
N ALA A 590 7.27 6.19 2.01
CA ALA A 590 7.12 6.09 3.45
C ALA A 590 7.79 4.83 4.02
N TYR A 591 7.50 3.65 3.46
CA TYR A 591 7.99 2.38 4.01
C TYR A 591 9.51 2.21 3.82
N LEU A 592 10.07 2.66 2.70
CA LEU A 592 11.53 2.66 2.49
C LEU A 592 12.24 3.69 3.37
N THR A 593 11.60 4.81 3.70
CA THR A 593 12.12 5.74 4.72
C THR A 593 12.19 5.06 6.09
N LEU A 594 11.16 4.29 6.44
CA LEU A 594 11.13 3.51 7.68
C LEU A 594 12.18 2.38 7.68
N HIS A 595 12.52 1.77 6.54
CA HIS A 595 13.62 0.80 6.48
C HIS A 595 14.96 1.45 6.87
N VAL A 596 15.24 2.67 6.40
CA VAL A 596 16.42 3.43 6.83
C VAL A 596 16.33 3.75 8.34
N ALA A 597 15.16 4.16 8.82
CA ALA A 597 14.95 4.44 10.25
C ALA A 597 15.18 3.18 11.12
N GLN A 598 14.74 2.00 10.68
CA GLN A 598 14.96 0.74 11.38
C GLN A 598 16.45 0.40 11.47
N VAL A 599 17.21 0.60 10.39
CA VAL A 599 18.67 0.41 10.42
C VAL A 599 19.34 1.38 11.40
N LEU A 600 18.98 2.66 11.36
CA LEU A 600 19.51 3.68 12.28
C LEU A 600 19.15 3.39 13.74
N LEU A 601 17.91 2.96 14.02
CA LEU A 601 17.47 2.57 15.36
C LEU A 601 18.29 1.39 15.90
N ARG A 602 18.55 0.37 15.06
CA ARG A 602 19.39 -0.77 15.47
C ARG A 602 20.81 -0.33 15.79
N ALA A 603 21.34 0.64 15.07
CA ALA A 603 22.67 1.22 15.26
C ALA A 603 22.75 2.29 16.38
N ASP A 604 21.68 2.46 17.15
CA ASP A 604 21.56 3.49 18.20
C ASP A 604 21.79 4.93 17.70
N ASP A 605 21.48 5.20 16.43
CA ASP A 605 21.63 6.51 15.81
C ASP A 605 20.34 7.34 15.95
N PRO A 606 20.36 8.49 16.66
CA PRO A 606 19.16 9.25 16.98
C PRO A 606 18.44 9.85 15.76
N ARG A 607 19.10 9.93 14.59
CA ARG A 607 18.49 10.42 13.34
C ARG A 607 17.32 9.55 12.87
N PHE A 608 17.17 8.32 13.39
CA PHE A 608 16.01 7.49 13.09
C PHE A 608 14.69 8.25 13.39
N LEU A 609 14.64 9.00 14.50
CA LEU A 609 13.42 9.66 14.95
C LEU A 609 12.99 10.77 13.99
N ASP A 610 13.94 11.50 13.40
CA ASP A 610 13.66 12.51 12.38
C ASP A 610 12.95 11.91 11.16
N LEU A 611 13.35 10.69 10.77
CA LEU A 611 12.74 9.97 9.66
C LEU A 611 11.33 9.46 10.02
N VAL A 612 11.15 8.93 11.23
CA VAL A 612 9.82 8.51 11.71
C VAL A 612 8.86 9.70 11.76
N ASP A 613 9.31 10.84 12.28
CA ASP A 613 8.50 12.06 12.33
C ASP A 613 8.21 12.62 10.92
N ALA A 614 9.14 12.46 9.96
CA ALA A 614 8.88 12.80 8.56
C ALA A 614 7.79 11.91 7.94
N VAL A 615 7.84 10.61 8.19
CA VAL A 615 6.81 9.66 7.73
C VAL A 615 5.46 9.97 8.38
N ALA A 616 5.42 10.29 9.67
CA ALA A 616 4.18 10.71 10.34
C ALA A 616 3.54 11.94 9.66
N ARG A 617 4.35 12.94 9.29
CA ARG A 617 3.88 14.14 8.57
C ARG A 617 3.41 13.86 7.12
N LEU A 618 3.88 12.78 6.52
CA LEU A 618 3.51 12.37 5.16
C LEU A 618 2.18 11.59 5.11
N ALA A 619 1.62 11.21 6.26
CA ALA A 619 0.33 10.55 6.31
C ALA A 619 -0.79 11.47 5.82
N SER A 620 -1.79 10.90 5.15
CA SER A 620 -3.04 11.59 4.84
C SER A 620 -3.77 11.98 6.13
N PRO A 621 -4.74 12.91 6.07
CA PRO A 621 -5.61 13.21 7.22
C PRO A 621 -6.41 12.01 7.76
N THR A 622 -6.51 10.93 6.96
CA THR A 622 -7.11 9.64 7.35
C THR A 622 -6.08 8.62 7.86
N GLY A 623 -4.83 9.02 8.04
CA GLY A 623 -3.77 8.18 8.61
C GLY A 623 -3.19 7.15 7.64
N GLN A 624 -3.26 7.40 6.33
CA GLN A 624 -2.82 6.47 5.28
C GLN A 624 -1.67 7.05 4.46
N TRP A 625 -0.82 6.19 3.91
CA TRP A 625 0.25 6.60 3.00
C TRP A 625 0.02 6.06 1.60
N PRO A 626 0.16 6.89 0.56
CA PRO A 626 0.32 6.42 -0.81
C PRO A 626 1.62 5.64 -0.99
N GLU A 627 1.70 4.79 -2.02
CA GLU A 627 2.95 4.08 -2.36
C GLU A 627 4.11 5.06 -2.62
N ALA A 628 3.87 6.08 -3.46
CA ALA A 628 4.79 7.16 -3.73
C ALA A 628 4.08 8.51 -3.61
N ILE A 629 4.74 9.46 -2.95
CA ILE A 629 4.17 10.77 -2.63
C ILE A 629 4.87 11.87 -3.44
N HIS A 630 4.09 12.70 -4.10
CA HIS A 630 4.58 13.80 -4.90
C HIS A 630 5.24 14.88 -4.02
N PRO A 631 6.55 15.19 -4.20
CA PRO A 631 7.26 16.10 -3.29
C PRO A 631 6.65 17.51 -3.23
N ALA A 632 6.03 17.99 -4.31
CA ALA A 632 5.42 19.33 -4.34
C ALA A 632 4.02 19.40 -3.71
N THR A 633 3.20 18.34 -3.85
CA THR A 633 1.78 18.39 -3.45
C THR A 633 1.53 17.70 -2.12
N GLY A 634 2.40 16.77 -1.70
CA GLY A 634 2.19 15.90 -0.55
C GLY A 634 1.16 14.79 -0.78
N GLY A 635 0.52 14.75 -1.95
CA GLY A 635 -0.43 13.70 -2.33
C GLY A 635 0.23 12.56 -3.11
N GLY A 636 -0.45 11.42 -3.22
CA GLY A 636 0.07 10.26 -3.95
C GLY A 636 0.26 10.51 -5.44
N CYS A 637 1.34 10.01 -6.04
CA CYS A 637 1.66 10.13 -7.47
C CYS A 637 1.77 8.81 -8.23
N MET A 638 1.91 7.68 -7.52
CA MET A 638 1.98 6.34 -8.10
C MET A 638 1.37 5.32 -7.12
N GLY A 639 0.94 4.18 -7.66
CA GLY A 639 0.42 3.08 -6.85
C GLY A 639 -0.93 3.32 -6.23
N ASP A 640 -1.25 2.55 -5.19
CA ASP A 640 -2.44 2.81 -4.38
C ASP A 640 -2.26 4.02 -3.45
N GLY A 641 -3.33 4.79 -3.31
CA GLY A 641 -3.39 5.92 -2.38
C GLY A 641 -3.47 5.53 -0.90
N HIS A 642 -3.71 4.24 -0.65
CA HIS A 642 -3.68 3.59 0.65
C HIS A 642 -2.85 2.32 0.50
N HIS A 643 -1.57 2.41 0.83
CA HIS A 643 -0.59 1.33 0.66
C HIS A 643 -0.30 0.65 2.00
N VAL A 644 -0.69 -0.61 2.12
CA VAL A 644 -0.72 -1.36 3.39
C VAL A 644 0.66 -1.76 3.86
N TRP A 645 1.66 -1.86 2.96
CA TRP A 645 3.05 -2.03 3.38
C TRP A 645 3.54 -0.83 4.22
N ALA A 646 3.12 0.40 3.89
CA ALA A 646 3.45 1.55 4.72
C ALA A 646 2.80 1.48 6.11
N SER A 647 1.54 1.03 6.18
CA SER A 647 0.86 0.75 7.45
C SER A 647 1.59 -0.34 8.25
N ALA A 648 2.05 -1.41 7.58
CA ALA A 648 2.79 -2.50 8.19
C ALA A 648 4.12 -2.02 8.79
N GLU A 649 4.92 -1.26 8.03
CA GLU A 649 6.17 -0.70 8.55
C GLU A 649 5.95 0.31 9.66
N TRP A 650 4.86 1.09 9.64
CA TRP A 650 4.53 1.99 10.74
C TRP A 650 4.29 1.22 12.05
N VAL A 651 3.50 0.14 12.00
CA VAL A 651 3.27 -0.75 13.16
C VAL A 651 4.57 -1.38 13.64
N LEU A 652 5.40 -1.88 12.73
CA LEU A 652 6.69 -2.49 13.05
C LEU A 652 7.69 -1.47 13.63
N MET A 653 7.71 -0.25 13.12
CA MET A 653 8.56 0.84 13.63
C MET A 653 8.14 1.22 15.05
N VAL A 654 6.84 1.45 15.28
CA VAL A 654 6.31 1.75 16.61
C VAL A 654 6.64 0.61 17.57
N ARG A 655 6.40 -0.66 17.18
CA ARG A 655 6.81 -1.81 18.00
C ARG A 655 8.28 -1.74 18.35
N ASN A 656 9.15 -1.56 17.37
CA ASN A 656 10.60 -1.59 17.58
C ASN A 656 11.12 -0.42 18.42
N CYS A 657 10.38 0.69 18.50
CA CYS A 657 10.67 1.75 19.49
C CYS A 657 10.50 1.28 20.94
N PHE A 658 9.56 0.35 21.19
CA PHE A 658 9.27 -0.20 22.52
C PHE A 658 10.00 -1.51 22.79
N VAL A 659 10.06 -2.43 21.83
CA VAL A 659 10.67 -3.75 21.96
C VAL A 659 11.17 -4.26 20.61
N ARG A 660 12.42 -4.67 20.57
CA ARG A 660 13.03 -5.33 19.41
C ARG A 660 13.92 -6.49 19.82
N GLU A 661 14.00 -7.50 18.97
CA GLU A 661 14.88 -8.64 19.12
C GLU A 661 16.23 -8.38 18.43
N GLU A 662 17.34 -8.65 19.13
CA GLU A 662 18.69 -8.69 18.55
C GLU A 662 19.39 -9.97 19.01
N GLY A 663 19.44 -10.98 18.13
CA GLY A 663 19.95 -12.29 18.49
C GLY A 663 19.14 -12.92 19.63
N ASP A 664 19.81 -13.26 20.73
CA ASP A 664 19.21 -13.96 21.88
C ASP A 664 18.72 -13.01 23.01
N ARG A 665 18.59 -11.71 22.73
CA ARG A 665 18.15 -10.69 23.72
C ARG A 665 17.00 -9.82 23.21
N LEU A 666 16.29 -9.21 24.16
CA LEU A 666 15.33 -8.14 23.93
C LEU A 666 15.95 -6.79 24.28
N ILE A 667 15.75 -5.80 23.41
CA ILE A 667 16.08 -4.41 23.70
C ILE A 667 14.79 -3.63 23.86
N LEU A 668 14.62 -3.00 25.03
CA LEU A 668 13.42 -2.27 25.42
C LEU A 668 13.63 -0.75 25.33
N CYS A 669 12.60 -0.07 24.85
CA CYS A 669 12.45 1.38 24.88
C CYS A 669 13.54 2.19 24.14
N SER A 670 14.30 1.55 23.23
CA SER A 670 15.40 2.20 22.50
C SER A 670 14.98 3.31 21.53
N GLY A 671 13.69 3.33 21.13
CA GLY A 671 13.19 4.31 20.16
C GLY A 671 12.13 5.25 20.71
N ILE A 672 11.98 5.35 22.03
CA ILE A 672 10.97 6.24 22.64
C ILE A 672 11.36 7.69 22.37
N PRO A 673 10.49 8.53 21.78
CA PRO A 673 10.81 9.93 21.57
C PRO A 673 11.11 10.62 22.92
N PRO A 674 12.24 11.33 23.08
CA PRO A 674 12.57 12.02 24.34
C PRO A 674 11.45 12.97 24.80
N ARG A 675 10.79 13.63 23.84
CA ARG A 675 9.62 14.51 24.05
C ARG A 675 8.44 13.82 24.75
N TRP A 676 8.33 12.49 24.74
CA TRP A 676 7.27 11.76 25.46
C TRP A 676 7.56 11.61 26.95
N LEU A 677 8.81 11.84 27.37
CA LEU A 677 9.26 11.72 28.75
C LEU A 677 9.15 13.03 29.55
N GLU A 678 8.79 14.14 28.88
CA GLU A 678 8.61 15.48 29.47
C GLU A 678 7.24 15.70 30.14
N GLN A 679 6.56 14.62 30.53
CA GLN A 679 5.22 14.60 31.11
C GLN A 679 5.13 13.50 32.18
N ASP A 680 3.99 13.27 32.83
CA ASP A 680 3.87 12.34 33.98
C ASP A 680 2.89 11.17 33.77
N LYS A 681 2.19 11.13 32.63
CA LYS A 681 1.28 10.04 32.29
C LYS A 681 2.07 8.81 31.82
N PRO A 682 1.64 7.60 32.24
CA PRO A 682 2.25 6.37 31.77
C PRO A 682 2.15 6.20 30.25
N ILE A 683 3.21 5.66 29.66
CA ILE A 683 3.28 5.24 28.25
C ILE A 683 3.23 3.72 28.25
N ARG A 684 2.35 3.10 27.47
CA ARG A 684 2.15 1.65 27.46
C ARG A 684 2.21 1.06 26.06
N PHE A 685 2.79 -0.13 25.97
CA PHE A 685 2.80 -0.90 24.74
C PHE A 685 2.66 -2.39 25.06
N GLY A 686 1.63 -3.05 24.54
CA GLY A 686 1.45 -4.49 24.74
C GLY A 686 0.00 -4.99 24.69
N PRO A 687 -0.20 -6.32 24.79
CA PRO A 687 0.84 -7.34 24.77
C PRO A 687 1.47 -7.47 23.38
N ALA A 688 2.80 -7.37 23.29
CA ALA A 688 3.57 -7.40 22.05
C ALA A 688 4.25 -8.77 21.89
N PRO A 689 3.96 -9.54 20.83
CA PRO A 689 4.65 -10.80 20.56
C PRO A 689 6.14 -10.59 20.24
N THR A 690 6.99 -11.48 20.75
CA THR A 690 8.43 -11.58 20.46
C THR A 690 8.80 -13.05 20.25
N SER A 691 9.99 -13.34 19.71
CA SER A 691 10.48 -14.72 19.58
C SER A 691 10.62 -15.48 20.92
N PHE A 692 10.55 -14.77 22.05
CA PHE A 692 10.66 -15.34 23.40
C PHE A 692 9.30 -15.51 24.09
N GLY A 693 8.22 -14.97 23.52
CA GLY A 693 6.91 -14.85 24.16
C GLY A 693 6.36 -13.43 24.07
N SER A 694 5.21 -13.15 24.67
CA SER A 694 4.63 -11.80 24.65
C SER A 694 5.11 -10.95 25.83
N ILE A 695 5.24 -9.65 25.62
CA ILE A 695 5.65 -8.68 26.64
C ILE A 695 4.69 -7.47 26.66
N SER A 696 4.34 -6.99 27.83
CA SER A 696 3.66 -5.72 28.04
C SER A 696 4.60 -4.76 28.76
N ILE A 697 4.80 -3.56 28.23
CA ILE A 697 5.76 -2.58 28.73
C ILE A 697 4.98 -1.35 29.22
N THR A 698 5.35 -0.84 30.39
CA THR A 698 4.90 0.45 30.91
C THR A 698 6.12 1.30 31.27
N ILE A 699 6.17 2.50 30.71
CA ILE A 699 7.12 3.55 31.07
C ILE A 699 6.35 4.54 31.94
N THR A 700 6.85 4.84 33.12
CA THR A 700 6.34 5.91 33.99
C THR A 700 7.37 7.04 33.98
N PRO A 701 7.16 8.08 33.16
CA PRO A 701 8.09 9.19 33.13
C PRO A 701 8.07 9.96 34.47
N ARG A 702 9.26 10.33 34.95
CA ARG A 702 9.44 11.14 36.16
C ARG A 702 10.30 12.35 35.82
N PRO A 703 9.71 13.50 35.44
CA PRO A 703 10.48 14.68 35.07
C PRO A 703 11.45 15.11 36.20
N GLY A 704 12.74 15.17 35.92
CA GLY A 704 13.79 15.52 36.89
C GLY A 704 14.27 14.36 37.78
N GLU A 705 13.79 13.14 37.55
CA GLU A 705 14.26 11.91 38.19
C GLU A 705 14.51 10.82 37.13
N VAL A 706 15.01 9.66 37.57
CA VAL A 706 15.15 8.49 36.68
C VAL A 706 13.75 7.96 36.32
N HIS A 707 13.44 7.92 35.02
CA HIS A 707 12.21 7.33 34.51
C HIS A 707 12.14 5.83 34.87
N GLU A 708 10.94 5.34 35.19
CA GLU A 708 10.74 3.94 35.57
C GLU A 708 10.22 3.14 34.38
N VAL A 709 10.83 1.99 34.08
CA VAL A 709 10.38 1.04 33.06
C VAL A 709 10.05 -0.28 33.74
N THR A 710 8.81 -0.75 33.57
CA THR A 710 8.32 -2.03 34.07
C THR A 710 7.77 -2.87 32.93
N TRP A 711 7.93 -4.19 33.00
CA TRP A 711 7.35 -5.10 32.02
C TRP A 711 6.75 -6.35 32.66
N GLU A 712 5.80 -6.94 31.96
CA GLU A 712 5.23 -8.26 32.26
C GLU A 712 5.41 -9.16 31.03
N GLY A 713 6.10 -10.29 31.22
CA GLY A 713 6.39 -11.24 30.15
C GLY A 713 5.64 -12.56 30.31
N ASN A 714 5.06 -13.06 29.22
CA ASN A 714 4.57 -14.43 29.10
C ASN A 714 5.49 -15.21 28.15
N TRP A 715 6.53 -15.78 28.72
CA TRP A 715 7.63 -16.40 27.99
C TRP A 715 7.31 -17.82 27.52
N HIS A 716 7.70 -18.16 26.29
CA HIS A 716 7.64 -19.54 25.77
C HIS A 716 8.52 -20.50 26.58
N LYS A 717 9.63 -20.00 27.12
CA LYS A 717 10.58 -20.74 27.97
C LYS A 717 10.92 -19.92 29.22
N ALA A 718 12.18 -19.51 29.38
CA ALA A 718 12.63 -18.59 30.42
C ALA A 718 12.65 -17.16 29.89
N GLU A 719 12.71 -16.20 30.81
CA GLU A 719 12.94 -14.79 30.47
C GLU A 719 14.26 -14.64 29.70
N PRO A 720 14.25 -13.95 28.54
CA PRO A 720 15.48 -13.71 27.77
C PRO A 720 16.39 -12.70 28.48
N ASP A 721 17.58 -12.48 27.95
CA ASP A 721 18.37 -11.32 28.33
C ASP A 721 17.64 -10.04 27.89
N ILE A 722 17.50 -9.07 28.79
CA ILE A 722 16.73 -7.85 28.58
C ILE A 722 17.63 -6.65 28.84
N GLU A 723 17.79 -5.81 27.81
CA GLU A 723 18.54 -4.57 27.88
C GLU A 723 17.58 -3.39 27.73
N ILE A 724 17.58 -2.48 28.70
CA ILE A 724 16.75 -1.27 28.66
C ILE A 724 17.59 -0.11 28.13
N ARG A 725 17.12 0.55 27.07
CA ARG A 725 17.81 1.67 26.42
C ARG A 725 16.91 2.89 26.29
N LEU A 726 16.33 3.34 27.40
CA LEU A 726 15.54 4.58 27.36
C LEU A 726 16.47 5.77 27.09
N PRO A 727 16.13 6.70 26.17
CA PRO A 727 16.98 7.86 25.92
C PRO A 727 17.12 8.73 27.18
N GLU A 728 18.35 9.20 27.42
CA GLU A 728 18.61 10.16 28.48
C GLU A 728 17.93 11.48 28.14
N THR A 729 17.20 12.06 29.09
CA THR A 729 16.75 13.45 28.99
C THR A 729 17.92 14.35 29.42
N ASP A 730 18.27 15.35 28.61
CA ASP A 730 19.24 16.38 28.98
C ASP A 730 18.71 17.13 30.22
N GLY A 731 19.14 16.73 31.43
CA GLY A 731 18.67 17.27 32.70
C GLY A 731 19.63 17.06 33.87
#